data_AF-A0A8H7S184-F1
#
_entry.id   AF-A0A8H7S184-F1
#
_cell.length_a   1.000
_cell.length_b   1.000
_cell.length_c   1.000
_cell.angle_alpha   90.00
_cell.angle_beta   90.00
_cell.angle_gamma   90.00
#
_symmetry.space_group_name_H-M   'P 1'
#
loop_
_entity.id
_entity.type
_entity.pdbx_description
1 polymer ?
#
loop_
_entity_poly.entity_id
_entity_poly.type
_entity_poly.pdbx_seq_one_letter_code
_entity_poly.pdbx_strand_id
1 'polypeptide(L)'
;MDIDIEPELHLQNVQHTVYYTLVRTIEDRLLESSISLSPNTESFVDVVAGNNADLGDYQSLLQVARCSASCTNNEVQRALGLVHLQDQAEEQHHLPPNDHVYYYVRSIELSKDEFERVIHRYSNEFSDSIYIENLREHLINHPWRNDTIYLRYGGCTSHTTPLQRLHEDTLPGASPTRFSNFYRSLHHVLPDKQFQVFLVPNLSIQGRLEDYDTRYQVDGREQILIHFLGRSTLLNSQPGGYYRYYQPLNDDIQSIQPLRDAQNLRNAEQYLFNEQGPVQPPDNAHVQQLQEIYNTGYRIQLLQEVPYYGGLITNDHVTFFGNQAYPKTQRPVRGGDVTPIIIFAKDITRTDFALLRSFFDGSRSGAITKDLITEVFHFQQQVIPQFTPPAFHDLWPCRPRSRQRGDLPQSLIHTSGRIMQNLRAALIITLGFSPASVGFSNFQGCYSLGVNEYSTSLGIPQIIDYDYQYDAGRQDQQGPRFKSIMIPHLHPGFVSYGSADPRILRLMFLCWCRTLILLDIIIELLNIQRPGVPEPGTTEFCQQVLNTWEQRESVTDLPNRINEARAAVINLTSSLATERSLSRLSRSELYGQPPPGPGAYVSLEYGRASMASKRERYGLAAGRPNSQERISQRLRLERARYPELRRLPSFVNGLDEWRIFFDNLREDTVIFNAILARIGVENIVPLAGLTRGQTRILTTRCQPPVGWTGGNEWMNDPEMAMAAFSQFMEDLRSRIPAVSPNELRRRGGLGLLARFGHLFIDFFIRKPVRCDRNGKVHLQVFLDDFVQHRAEPEGIFVGVQYQGNRMIDLDPDICDHALVLKNEDNTIARPANNPNEEAKLIYDWWLLLHSRDGYFACFRRTVQELGLNLRNYIQQEVDRPLAQQFSWRNIINRFLTTSCPVLNTNYMFLTQRRFASRRTRTHRYGYQVSLRVIYTEISTFVNNDAQLANTTEFERIIWNMYLQEANLRTQLTRIFKSNEQAVGFTLRTERTGSTVNPQTGTQYSIHQWTFRRTR
;
A
#
# COMPACT_ATOMS: atom_id res chain seq x y z
N MET A 1 -56.30 -24.05 56.57
CA MET A 1 -54.87 -24.32 56.80
C MET A 1 -54.14 -23.51 55.76
N ASP A 2 -53.94 -22.23 56.04
CA ASP A 2 -53.05 -21.39 55.25
C ASP A 2 -51.64 -21.71 55.73
N ILE A 3 -50.83 -22.25 54.82
CA ILE A 3 -49.43 -22.54 55.08
C ILE A 3 -48.72 -21.19 54.97
N ASP A 4 -48.38 -20.61 56.12
CA ASP A 4 -47.37 -19.55 56.24
C ASP A 4 -46.08 -20.09 55.61
N ILE A 5 -45.83 -19.71 54.36
CA ILE A 5 -44.48 -19.82 53.78
C ILE A 5 -43.66 -18.80 54.56
N GLU A 6 -42.76 -19.28 55.41
CA GLU A 6 -41.87 -18.45 56.21
C GLU A 6 -41.19 -17.37 55.32
N PRO A 7 -41.28 -16.08 55.68
CA PRO A 7 -40.68 -14.98 54.90
C PRO A 7 -39.19 -15.18 54.56
N GLU A 8 -38.45 -15.88 55.43
CA GLU A 8 -37.04 -16.20 55.24
C GLU A 8 -36.80 -17.14 54.04
N LEU A 9 -37.66 -18.14 53.84
CA LEU A 9 -37.60 -19.06 52.70
C LEU A 9 -37.89 -18.33 51.37
N HIS A 10 -38.79 -17.35 51.39
CA HIS A 10 -39.05 -16.51 50.22
C HIS A 10 -37.85 -15.59 49.89
N LEU A 11 -37.24 -14.96 50.90
CA LEU A 11 -36.06 -14.10 50.74
C LEU A 11 -34.85 -14.88 50.20
N GLN A 12 -34.58 -16.08 50.73
CA GLN A 12 -33.51 -16.96 50.23
C GLN A 12 -33.75 -17.38 48.77
N ASN A 13 -34.98 -17.73 48.39
CA ASN A 13 -35.32 -18.09 47.01
C ASN A 13 -35.14 -16.91 46.03
N VAL A 14 -35.48 -15.70 46.45
CA VAL A 14 -35.29 -14.48 45.65
C VAL A 14 -33.80 -14.15 45.51
N GLN A 15 -33.03 -14.24 46.59
CA GLN A 15 -31.58 -14.03 46.57
C GLN A 15 -30.89 -15.03 45.64
N HIS A 16 -31.24 -16.31 45.73
CA HIS A 16 -30.75 -17.35 44.84
C HIS A 16 -31.10 -17.01 43.38
N THR A 17 -32.34 -16.61 43.09
CA THR A 17 -32.77 -16.24 41.73
C THR A 17 -31.96 -15.06 41.17
N VAL A 18 -31.71 -14.02 41.97
CA VAL A 18 -30.91 -12.85 41.55
C VAL A 18 -29.46 -13.25 41.29
N TYR A 19 -28.87 -14.08 42.16
CA TYR A 19 -27.52 -14.61 42.01
C TYR A 19 -27.34 -15.37 40.69
N TYR A 20 -28.19 -16.37 40.40
CA TYR A 20 -28.09 -17.12 39.14
C TYR A 20 -28.38 -16.27 37.91
N THR A 21 -29.25 -15.27 38.04
CA THR A 21 -29.50 -14.32 36.94
C THR A 21 -28.24 -13.49 36.64
N LEU A 22 -27.49 -13.07 37.67
CA LEU A 22 -26.22 -12.37 37.52
C LEU A 22 -25.17 -13.25 36.86
N VAL A 23 -24.95 -14.46 37.38
CA VAL A 23 -24.01 -15.43 36.81
C VAL A 23 -24.34 -15.70 35.34
N ARG A 24 -25.59 -16.04 35.04
CA ARG A 24 -26.04 -16.31 33.67
C ARG A 24 -25.87 -15.11 32.74
N THR A 25 -26.12 -13.89 33.21
CA THR A 25 -25.91 -12.67 32.41
C THR A 25 -24.45 -12.52 31.97
N ILE A 26 -23.51 -12.88 32.85
CA ILE A 26 -22.07 -12.83 32.54
C ILE A 26 -21.69 -13.98 31.61
N GLU A 27 -22.17 -15.19 31.88
CA GLU A 27 -21.91 -16.38 31.08
C GLU A 27 -22.44 -16.26 29.66
N ASP A 28 -23.68 -15.78 29.48
CA ASP A 28 -24.28 -15.54 28.17
C ASP A 28 -23.39 -14.59 27.35
N ARG A 29 -22.85 -13.53 27.97
CA ARG A 29 -21.92 -12.60 27.31
C ARG A 29 -20.54 -13.20 27.01
N LEU A 30 -20.05 -14.09 27.87
CA LEU A 30 -18.80 -14.83 27.62
C LEU A 30 -19.00 -15.79 26.43
N LEU A 31 -20.14 -16.49 26.37
CA LEU A 31 -20.52 -17.37 25.27
C LEU A 31 -20.70 -16.61 23.95
N GLU A 32 -21.40 -15.47 23.98
CA GLU A 32 -21.55 -14.56 22.82
C GLU A 32 -20.20 -14.09 22.26
N SER A 33 -19.17 -14.00 23.11
CA SER A 33 -17.83 -13.62 22.68
C SER A 33 -17.04 -14.75 22.00
N SER A 34 -17.46 -16.00 22.24
CA SER A 34 -16.81 -17.27 21.88
C SER A 34 -15.30 -17.33 22.18
N ILE A 35 -14.84 -16.49 23.12
CA ILE A 35 -13.50 -16.44 23.67
C ILE A 35 -13.68 -16.49 25.18
N SER A 36 -13.55 -17.68 25.76
CA SER A 36 -13.71 -17.88 27.19
C SER A 36 -12.57 -18.76 27.68
N LEU A 37 -11.89 -18.31 28.72
CA LEU A 37 -10.91 -19.12 29.43
C LEU A 37 -11.55 -19.92 30.57
N SER A 38 -12.86 -20.21 30.55
CA SER A 38 -13.59 -20.90 31.64
C SER A 38 -13.07 -20.61 33.08
N PRO A 39 -12.96 -19.34 33.50
CA PRO A 39 -12.97 -19.04 34.92
C PRO A 39 -14.36 -19.32 35.49
N ASN A 40 -14.43 -19.83 36.71
CA ASN A 40 -15.70 -20.04 37.39
C ASN A 40 -16.38 -18.68 37.66
N THR A 41 -17.42 -18.34 36.88
CA THR A 41 -18.19 -17.10 37.02
C THR A 41 -18.77 -16.95 38.42
N GLU A 42 -19.22 -18.06 39.02
CA GLU A 42 -19.71 -18.11 40.41
C GLU A 42 -18.61 -17.65 41.36
N SER A 43 -17.39 -18.21 41.22
CA SER A 43 -16.26 -17.81 42.06
C SER A 43 -15.91 -16.32 41.93
N PHE A 44 -16.06 -15.72 40.75
CA PHE A 44 -15.88 -14.27 40.60
C PHE A 44 -16.97 -13.50 41.35
N VAL A 45 -18.24 -13.89 41.19
CA VAL A 45 -19.37 -13.23 41.84
C VAL A 45 -19.21 -13.32 43.35
N ASP A 46 -18.84 -14.48 43.89
CA ASP A 46 -18.61 -14.70 45.32
C ASP A 46 -17.46 -13.85 45.86
N VAL A 47 -16.35 -13.76 45.13
CA VAL A 47 -15.19 -12.95 45.52
C VAL A 47 -15.53 -11.46 45.58
N VAL A 48 -16.31 -10.97 44.62
CA VAL A 48 -16.66 -9.54 44.53
C VAL A 48 -17.77 -9.18 45.51
N ALA A 49 -18.78 -10.03 45.67
CA ALA A 49 -19.88 -9.83 46.61
C ALA A 49 -19.40 -9.98 48.08
N GLY A 50 -18.40 -10.83 48.32
CA GLY A 50 -17.84 -11.09 49.64
C GLY A 50 -18.62 -12.15 50.44
N ASN A 51 -17.99 -12.70 51.48
CA ASN A 51 -18.49 -13.86 52.24
C ASN A 51 -19.83 -13.64 52.98
N ASN A 52 -20.33 -12.40 53.06
CA ASN A 52 -21.57 -12.03 53.77
C ASN A 52 -22.55 -11.24 52.88
N ALA A 53 -22.48 -11.41 51.56
CA ALA A 53 -23.32 -10.67 50.62
C ALA A 53 -24.82 -10.90 50.86
N ASP A 54 -25.60 -9.82 50.88
CA ASP A 54 -27.05 -9.88 50.99
C ASP A 54 -27.76 -9.73 49.63
N LEU A 55 -29.09 -9.81 49.62
CA LEU A 55 -29.89 -9.61 48.42
C LEU A 55 -29.62 -8.24 47.75
N GLY A 56 -29.38 -7.19 48.52
CA GLY A 56 -29.09 -5.84 48.03
C GLY A 56 -27.75 -5.75 47.32
N ASP A 57 -26.74 -6.46 47.81
CA ASP A 57 -25.42 -6.58 47.15
C ASP A 57 -25.55 -7.24 45.78
N TYR A 58 -26.22 -8.39 45.70
CA TYR A 58 -26.44 -9.08 44.43
C TYR A 58 -27.32 -8.29 43.45
N GLN A 59 -28.32 -7.56 43.94
CA GLN A 59 -29.12 -6.66 43.11
C GLN A 59 -28.28 -5.51 42.54
N SER A 60 -27.39 -4.94 43.35
CA SER A 60 -26.47 -3.88 42.91
C SER A 60 -25.50 -4.38 41.84
N LEU A 61 -24.92 -5.57 42.04
CA LEU A 61 -24.08 -6.24 41.04
C LEU A 61 -24.84 -6.53 39.74
N LEU A 62 -26.07 -7.06 39.84
CA LEU A 62 -26.91 -7.34 38.67
C LEU A 62 -27.29 -6.06 37.91
N GLN A 63 -27.54 -4.96 38.61
CA GLN A 63 -27.81 -3.67 37.99
C GLN A 63 -26.60 -3.18 37.18
N VAL A 64 -25.40 -3.20 37.78
CA VAL A 64 -24.16 -2.84 37.09
C VAL A 64 -23.90 -3.76 35.90
N ALA A 65 -24.14 -5.07 36.07
CA ALA A 65 -23.98 -6.04 34.99
C ALA A 65 -24.90 -5.70 33.80
N ARG A 66 -26.16 -5.35 34.05
CA ARG A 66 -27.13 -5.03 32.99
C ARG A 66 -26.81 -3.74 32.25
N CYS A 67 -26.44 -2.67 32.97
CA CYS A 67 -26.31 -1.35 32.35
C CYS A 67 -25.20 -0.49 32.97
N SER A 68 -23.97 -1.01 33.00
CA SER A 68 -22.81 -0.31 33.55
C SER A 68 -22.72 1.15 33.07
N ALA A 69 -22.80 1.41 31.76
CA ALA A 69 -22.67 2.76 31.19
C ALA A 69 -23.67 3.80 31.73
N SER A 70 -24.82 3.35 32.25
CA SER A 70 -25.85 4.19 32.88
C SER A 70 -25.74 4.29 34.40
N CYS A 71 -24.91 3.44 35.03
CA CYS A 71 -24.60 3.50 36.45
C CYS A 71 -23.55 4.58 36.72
N THR A 72 -23.64 5.27 37.85
CA THR A 72 -22.66 6.27 38.30
C THR A 72 -21.37 5.62 38.80
N ASN A 73 -20.28 6.39 38.93
CA ASN A 73 -19.05 5.89 39.56
C ASN A 73 -19.28 5.41 40.99
N ASN A 74 -20.13 6.11 41.75
CA ASN A 74 -20.48 5.73 43.13
C ASN A 74 -21.24 4.40 43.20
N GLU A 75 -22.15 4.14 42.26
CA GLU A 75 -22.90 2.87 42.22
C GLU A 75 -21.98 1.70 41.88
N VAL A 76 -21.10 1.86 40.88
CA VAL A 76 -20.13 0.82 40.52
C VAL A 76 -19.10 0.64 41.65
N GLN A 77 -18.68 1.73 42.29
CA GLN A 77 -17.77 1.70 43.43
C GLN A 77 -18.34 0.90 44.60
N ARG A 78 -19.61 1.11 44.96
CA ARG A 78 -20.27 0.35 46.02
C ARG A 78 -20.44 -1.12 45.63
N ALA A 79 -20.92 -1.39 44.41
CA ALA A 79 -21.20 -2.75 43.97
C ALA A 79 -19.94 -3.63 43.88
N LEU A 80 -18.80 -3.07 43.44
CA LEU A 80 -17.54 -3.82 43.28
C LEU A 80 -16.53 -3.63 44.43
N GLY A 81 -16.87 -2.83 45.45
CA GLY A 81 -15.93 -2.47 46.52
C GLY A 81 -14.69 -1.72 46.02
N LEU A 82 -14.86 -0.77 45.08
CA LEU A 82 -13.74 -0.10 44.42
C LEU A 82 -13.03 0.92 45.32
N VAL A 83 -11.72 1.06 45.12
CA VAL A 83 -10.89 2.10 45.75
C VAL A 83 -10.47 3.13 44.72
N HIS A 84 -10.83 4.40 44.91
CA HIS A 84 -10.46 5.50 44.01
C HIS A 84 -9.01 5.93 44.23
N LEU A 85 -8.15 5.72 43.24
CA LEU A 85 -6.70 5.85 43.40
C LEU A 85 -6.19 7.29 43.37
N GLN A 86 -6.96 8.23 42.80
CA GLN A 86 -6.59 9.64 42.78
C GLN A 86 -6.76 10.33 44.14
N ASP A 87 -7.67 9.85 45.00
CA ASP A 87 -7.95 10.47 46.31
C ASP A 87 -6.97 10.02 47.41
N GLN A 88 -6.17 8.98 47.15
CA GLN A 88 -5.22 8.42 48.11
C GLN A 88 -3.77 8.78 47.71
N ALA A 89 -3.37 10.03 47.96
CA ALA A 89 -2.04 10.53 47.62
C ALA A 89 -0.88 9.85 48.41
N GLU A 90 -1.15 9.21 49.54
CA GLU A 90 -0.13 8.64 50.44
C GLU A 90 0.02 7.09 50.35
N GLU A 91 -1.03 6.36 49.97
CA GLU A 91 -0.99 4.88 49.83
C GLU A 91 -0.45 4.39 48.47
N GLN A 92 -0.15 5.32 47.55
CA GLN A 92 0.44 5.04 46.23
C GLN A 92 1.81 4.36 46.29
N HIS A 93 2.49 4.42 47.45
CA HIS A 93 3.78 3.75 47.70
C HIS A 93 3.65 2.35 48.31
N HIS A 94 2.42 1.86 48.58
CA HIS A 94 2.18 0.63 49.34
C HIS A 94 1.52 -0.51 48.55
N LEU A 95 1.40 -0.45 47.22
CA LEU A 95 1.14 -1.68 46.44
C LEU A 95 2.37 -2.61 46.58
N PRO A 96 2.28 -3.77 47.29
CA PRO A 96 3.41 -4.66 47.52
C PRO A 96 3.86 -5.36 46.21
N PRO A 97 4.98 -6.12 46.21
CA PRO A 97 6.00 -6.18 45.14
C PRO A 97 5.52 -6.75 43.78
N ASN A 98 6.45 -6.76 42.80
CA ASN A 98 6.42 -7.31 41.42
C ASN A 98 5.82 -8.73 41.21
N ASP A 99 5.03 -9.26 42.15
CA ASP A 99 4.50 -10.62 42.25
C ASP A 99 2.98 -10.66 42.48
N HIS A 100 2.26 -9.55 42.27
CA HIS A 100 0.79 -9.52 42.29
C HIS A 100 0.23 -8.96 40.98
N VAL A 101 -0.94 -9.47 40.58
CA VAL A 101 -1.75 -8.90 39.52
C VAL A 101 -2.91 -8.11 40.13
N TYR A 102 -2.97 -6.83 39.79
CA TYR A 102 -4.01 -5.89 40.20
C TYR A 102 -5.01 -5.67 39.06
N TYR A 103 -6.30 -5.65 39.41
CA TYR A 103 -7.39 -5.35 38.48
C TYR A 103 -7.94 -3.95 38.74
N TYR A 104 -8.29 -3.23 37.68
CA TYR A 104 -8.73 -1.85 37.78
C TYR A 104 -9.80 -1.50 36.75
N VAL A 105 -10.56 -0.46 37.06
CA VAL A 105 -11.55 0.17 36.19
C VAL A 105 -11.16 1.63 35.99
N ARG A 106 -11.13 2.09 34.74
CA ARG A 106 -11.06 3.52 34.41
C ARG A 106 -12.44 3.99 34.00
N SER A 107 -12.85 5.18 34.46
CA SER A 107 -14.17 5.73 34.14
C SER A 107 -14.06 7.20 33.77
N ILE A 108 -14.85 7.62 32.79
CA ILE A 108 -15.05 9.03 32.45
C ILE A 108 -16.55 9.35 32.42
N GLU A 109 -16.91 10.45 33.06
CA GLU A 109 -18.26 10.99 33.09
C GLU A 109 -18.42 12.07 32.01
N LEU A 110 -19.45 11.90 31.17
CA LEU A 110 -19.77 12.83 30.08
C LEU A 110 -21.25 13.18 30.11
N SER A 111 -21.55 14.48 29.99
CA SER A 111 -22.92 14.89 29.66
C SER A 111 -23.27 14.46 28.24
N LYS A 112 -24.56 14.46 27.90
CA LYS A 112 -25.05 14.15 26.54
C LYS A 112 -24.34 14.97 25.45
N ASP A 113 -24.20 16.28 25.67
CA ASP A 113 -23.54 17.18 24.72
C ASP A 113 -22.02 16.94 24.65
N GLU A 114 -21.39 16.60 25.77
CA GLU A 114 -19.98 16.20 25.81
C GLU A 114 -19.76 14.90 25.03
N PHE A 115 -20.60 13.90 25.27
CA PHE A 115 -20.55 12.61 24.58
C PHE A 115 -20.70 12.76 23.08
N GLU A 116 -21.74 13.46 22.60
CA GLU A 116 -21.98 13.63 21.17
C GLU A 116 -20.82 14.35 20.47
N ARG A 117 -20.22 15.37 21.11
CA ARG A 117 -19.04 16.04 20.54
C ARG A 117 -17.82 15.12 20.46
N VAL A 118 -17.55 14.35 21.52
CA VAL A 118 -16.41 13.42 21.55
C VAL A 118 -16.62 12.27 20.56
N ILE A 119 -17.82 11.68 20.50
CA ILE A 119 -18.15 10.59 19.58
C ILE A 119 -18.18 11.05 18.13
N HIS A 120 -18.71 12.24 17.85
CA HIS A 120 -18.63 12.82 16.50
C HIS A 120 -17.18 12.94 16.03
N ARG A 121 -16.28 13.44 16.90
CA ARG A 121 -14.85 13.51 16.58
C ARG A 121 -14.23 12.12 16.43
N TYR A 122 -14.49 11.23 17.37
CA TYR A 122 -13.96 9.86 17.36
C TYR A 122 -14.37 9.10 16.10
N SER A 123 -15.63 9.21 15.69
CA SER A 123 -16.15 8.68 14.42
C SER A 123 -15.38 9.26 13.23
N ASN A 124 -15.22 10.59 13.22
CA ASN A 124 -14.53 11.32 12.16
C ASN A 124 -13.01 11.09 12.12
N GLU A 125 -12.38 10.57 13.17
CA GLU A 125 -10.94 10.31 13.19
C GLU A 125 -10.60 8.83 13.02
N PHE A 126 -11.38 7.92 13.64
CA PHE A 126 -10.98 6.51 13.80
C PHE A 126 -11.92 5.46 13.17
N SER A 127 -13.15 5.82 12.79
CA SER A 127 -14.08 4.93 12.07
C SER A 127 -14.38 3.59 12.78
N ASP A 128 -14.77 3.65 14.05
CA ASP A 128 -15.18 2.49 14.86
C ASP A 128 -16.72 2.46 14.98
N SER A 129 -17.39 2.19 13.85
CA SER A 129 -18.86 2.24 13.70
C SER A 129 -19.57 1.26 14.63
N ILE A 130 -19.08 0.02 14.72
CA ILE A 130 -19.69 -1.03 15.55
C ILE A 130 -19.75 -0.59 17.02
N TYR A 131 -18.66 -0.03 17.55
CA TYR A 131 -18.66 0.47 18.93
C TYR A 131 -19.65 1.61 19.14
N ILE A 132 -19.70 2.56 18.19
CA ILE A 132 -20.60 3.71 18.26
C ILE A 132 -22.07 3.27 18.16
N GLU A 133 -22.38 2.31 17.28
CA GLU A 133 -23.72 1.78 17.12
C GLU A 133 -24.17 1.04 18.37
N ASN A 134 -23.32 0.16 18.92
CA ASN A 134 -23.60 -0.53 20.17
C ASN A 134 -23.83 0.46 21.34
N LEU A 135 -23.04 1.54 21.42
CA LEU A 135 -23.27 2.60 22.40
C LEU A 135 -24.62 3.29 22.20
N ARG A 136 -24.98 3.62 20.95
CA ARG A 136 -26.26 4.28 20.63
C ARG A 136 -27.44 3.37 20.91
N GLU A 137 -27.39 2.11 20.49
CA GLU A 137 -28.41 1.11 20.77
C GLU A 137 -28.57 0.92 22.29
N HIS A 138 -27.46 0.86 23.03
CA HIS A 138 -27.50 0.83 24.49
C HIS A 138 -28.22 2.05 25.07
N LEU A 139 -27.94 3.26 24.56
CA LEU A 139 -28.56 4.50 25.03
C LEU A 139 -30.04 4.63 24.65
N ILE A 140 -30.48 3.97 23.56
CA ILE A 140 -31.89 3.85 23.20
C ILE A 140 -32.62 2.94 24.20
N ASN A 141 -32.01 1.81 24.54
CA ASN A 141 -32.59 0.81 25.44
C ASN A 141 -32.48 1.18 26.92
N HIS A 142 -31.52 2.04 27.28
CA HIS A 142 -31.28 2.52 28.63
C HIS A 142 -31.15 4.06 28.60
N PRO A 143 -32.25 4.80 28.85
CA PRO A 143 -32.23 6.25 28.77
C PRO A 143 -31.28 6.87 29.79
N TRP A 144 -30.68 7.98 29.39
CA TRP A 144 -29.73 8.79 30.18
C TRP A 144 -30.26 9.04 31.59
N ARG A 145 -29.43 8.75 32.60
CA ARG A 145 -29.71 9.15 33.97
C ARG A 145 -29.06 10.50 34.23
N ASN A 146 -29.88 11.52 34.49
CA ASN A 146 -29.42 12.90 34.67
C ASN A 146 -28.59 13.44 33.48
N ASP A 147 -29.00 13.11 32.24
CA ASP A 147 -28.30 13.52 31.00
C ASP A 147 -26.80 13.17 30.95
N THR A 148 -26.39 12.13 31.68
CA THR A 148 -24.99 11.75 31.84
C THR A 148 -24.76 10.28 31.47
N ILE A 149 -23.61 9.98 30.86
CA ILE A 149 -23.13 8.64 30.55
C ILE A 149 -21.73 8.42 31.12
N TYR A 150 -21.44 7.18 31.50
CA TYR A 150 -20.15 6.75 32.03
C TYR A 150 -19.49 5.78 31.07
N LEU A 151 -18.38 6.19 30.46
CA LEU A 151 -17.59 5.32 29.58
C LEU A 151 -16.46 4.70 30.37
N ARG A 152 -16.33 3.37 30.31
CA ARG A 152 -15.42 2.61 31.16
C ARG A 152 -14.41 1.77 30.37
N TYR A 153 -13.33 1.43 31.06
CA TYR A 153 -12.30 0.49 30.63
C TYR A 153 -11.94 -0.42 31.80
N GLY A 154 -11.95 -1.74 31.62
CA GLY A 154 -11.46 -2.71 32.60
C GLY A 154 -10.09 -3.24 32.20
N GLY A 155 -9.19 -3.47 33.16
CA GLY A 155 -7.90 -4.09 32.85
C GLY A 155 -7.15 -4.61 34.06
N CYS A 156 -5.98 -5.20 33.81
CA CYS A 156 -5.07 -5.65 34.86
C CYS A 156 -3.61 -5.21 34.65
N THR A 157 -2.79 -5.28 35.70
CA THR A 157 -1.35 -4.94 35.68
C THR A 157 -0.58 -5.70 36.77
N SER A 158 0.71 -5.98 36.55
CA SER A 158 1.60 -6.61 37.56
C SER A 158 2.97 -5.95 37.73
N HIS A 159 3.45 -5.21 36.71
CA HIS A 159 4.75 -4.52 36.75
C HIS A 159 4.64 -3.01 36.98
N THR A 160 3.45 -2.44 36.76
CA THR A 160 3.19 -1.00 36.89
C THR A 160 1.91 -0.78 37.68
N THR A 161 1.74 0.41 38.25
CA THR A 161 0.48 0.74 38.94
C THR A 161 -0.63 1.04 37.91
N PRO A 162 -1.92 0.87 38.26
CA PRO A 162 -3.03 1.24 37.36
C PRO A 162 -2.96 2.69 36.83
N LEU A 163 -2.47 3.62 37.65
CA LEU A 163 -2.24 5.03 37.28
C LEU A 163 -1.08 5.19 36.31
N GLN A 164 0.05 4.52 36.54
CA GLN A 164 1.18 4.51 35.59
C GLN A 164 0.75 3.95 34.24
N ARG A 165 -0.08 2.90 34.23
CA ARG A 165 -0.62 2.33 33.01
C ARG A 165 -1.51 3.31 32.25
N LEU A 166 -2.31 4.12 32.95
CA LEU A 166 -3.06 5.21 32.32
C LEU A 166 -2.11 6.21 31.67
N HIS A 167 -1.06 6.63 32.39
CA HIS A 167 -0.06 7.56 31.85
C HIS A 167 0.58 7.01 30.56
N GLU A 168 1.06 5.76 30.56
CA GLU A 168 1.64 5.10 29.39
C GLU A 168 0.71 5.09 28.18
N ASP A 169 -0.57 4.76 28.38
CA ASP A 169 -1.57 4.68 27.31
C ASP A 169 -1.94 6.06 26.71
N THR A 170 -1.70 7.14 27.47
CA THR A 170 -1.97 8.53 27.05
C THR A 170 -0.79 9.22 26.36
N LEU A 171 0.40 8.61 26.33
CA LEU A 171 1.59 9.22 25.72
C LEU A 171 1.42 9.42 24.19
N PRO A 172 2.01 10.49 23.61
CA PRO A 172 1.94 10.77 22.16
C PRO A 172 2.44 9.63 21.25
N GLY A 173 3.29 8.74 21.76
CA GLY A 173 3.84 7.58 21.06
C GLY A 173 3.14 6.24 21.36
N ALA A 174 2.08 6.24 22.18
CA ALA A 174 1.37 5.02 22.55
C ALA A 174 0.76 4.32 21.33
N SER A 175 0.79 2.98 21.36
CA SER A 175 0.18 2.13 20.34
C SER A 175 -1.31 2.48 20.19
N PRO A 176 -1.82 2.62 18.96
CA PRO A 176 -3.22 2.98 18.75
C PRO A 176 -4.16 1.86 19.20
N THR A 177 -4.87 2.09 20.29
CA THR A 177 -5.96 1.26 20.85
C THR A 177 -7.26 2.04 20.86
N ARG A 178 -8.41 1.38 21.05
CA ARG A 178 -9.70 2.08 21.22
C ARG A 178 -9.62 3.11 22.35
N PHE A 179 -9.07 2.72 23.50
CA PHE A 179 -8.84 3.61 24.63
C PHE A 179 -7.97 4.82 24.26
N SER A 180 -6.77 4.62 23.70
CA SER A 180 -5.87 5.73 23.37
C SER A 180 -6.44 6.65 22.28
N ASN A 181 -7.17 6.08 21.31
CA ASN A 181 -7.82 6.84 20.24
C ASN A 181 -8.99 7.67 20.79
N PHE A 182 -9.82 7.07 21.64
CA PHE A 182 -10.88 7.79 22.33
C PHE A 182 -10.32 8.90 23.22
N TYR A 183 -9.26 8.62 23.99
CA TYR A 183 -8.59 9.62 24.83
C TYR A 183 -8.07 10.80 24.01
N ARG A 184 -7.48 10.57 22.82
CA ARG A 184 -7.05 11.65 21.92
C ARG A 184 -8.23 12.52 21.46
N SER A 185 -9.37 11.91 21.11
CA SER A 185 -10.59 12.65 20.78
C SER A 185 -11.12 13.44 21.98
N LEU A 186 -11.16 12.81 23.16
CA LEU A 186 -11.60 13.42 24.41
C LEU A 186 -10.75 14.64 24.74
N HIS A 187 -9.43 14.49 24.83
CA HIS A 187 -8.51 15.58 25.19
C HIS A 187 -8.50 16.71 24.15
N HIS A 188 -8.85 16.43 22.90
CA HIS A 188 -8.99 17.49 21.91
C HIS A 188 -10.26 18.31 22.10
N VAL A 189 -11.39 17.66 22.42
CA VAL A 189 -12.69 18.32 22.57
C VAL A 189 -12.86 18.93 23.97
N LEU A 190 -12.35 18.23 24.99
CA LEU A 190 -12.50 18.48 26.42
C LEU A 190 -11.13 18.26 27.11
N PRO A 191 -10.18 19.20 26.97
CA PRO A 191 -8.80 19.03 27.47
C PRO A 191 -8.72 18.85 28.99
N ASP A 192 -9.68 19.40 29.74
CA ASP A 192 -9.68 19.36 31.21
C ASP A 192 -10.29 18.06 31.78
N LYS A 193 -10.94 17.23 30.94
CA LYS A 193 -11.57 15.98 31.38
C LYS A 193 -10.52 14.89 31.52
N GLN A 194 -10.47 14.26 32.70
CA GLN A 194 -9.56 13.15 33.00
C GLN A 194 -10.30 11.90 33.45
N PHE A 195 -9.73 10.74 33.14
CA PHE A 195 -10.24 9.45 33.62
C PHE A 195 -9.99 9.29 35.12
N GLN A 196 -11.03 8.89 35.85
CA GLN A 196 -10.91 8.39 37.22
C GLN A 196 -10.44 6.93 37.17
N VAL A 197 -9.55 6.54 38.09
CA VAL A 197 -8.97 5.19 38.13
C VAL A 197 -9.31 4.54 39.45
N PHE A 198 -9.92 3.38 39.37
CA PHE A 198 -10.41 2.61 40.49
C PHE A 198 -9.72 1.26 40.55
N LEU A 199 -9.17 0.89 41.70
CA LEU A 199 -8.68 -0.46 41.97
C LEU A 199 -9.87 -1.37 42.34
N VAL A 200 -9.82 -2.65 41.95
CA VAL A 200 -10.73 -3.71 42.40
C VAL A 200 -9.96 -4.62 43.37
N PRO A 201 -9.91 -4.32 44.68
CA PRO A 201 -9.00 -5.00 45.60
C PRO A 201 -9.29 -6.49 45.68
N ASN A 202 -10.58 -6.86 45.75
CA ASN A 202 -11.04 -8.24 45.92
C ASN A 202 -10.63 -9.17 44.78
N LEU A 203 -10.35 -8.64 43.58
CA LEU A 203 -9.93 -9.45 42.44
C LEU A 203 -8.42 -9.71 42.40
N SER A 204 -7.62 -9.00 43.19
CA SER A 204 -6.16 -9.10 43.15
C SER A 204 -5.69 -10.52 43.48
N ILE A 205 -4.68 -11.00 42.76
CA ILE A 205 -4.08 -12.33 42.98
C ILE A 205 -2.57 -12.26 43.00
N GLN A 206 -1.96 -13.20 43.72
CA GLN A 206 -0.53 -13.44 43.65
C GLN A 206 -0.18 -14.08 42.30
N GLY A 207 0.84 -13.57 41.63
CA GLY A 207 1.32 -14.03 40.32
C GLY A 207 1.79 -12.88 39.45
N ARG A 208 2.46 -13.19 38.33
CA ARG A 208 2.84 -12.23 37.30
C ARG A 208 2.03 -12.43 36.04
N LEU A 209 1.86 -11.37 35.25
CA LEU A 209 1.27 -11.49 33.92
C LEU A 209 2.08 -12.44 33.01
N GLU A 210 3.35 -12.70 33.31
CA GLU A 210 4.23 -13.54 32.49
C GLU A 210 4.21 -15.02 32.91
N ASP A 211 3.64 -15.34 34.08
CA ASP A 211 3.64 -16.69 34.64
C ASP A 211 2.59 -17.56 33.93
N TYR A 212 3.05 -18.58 33.21
CA TYR A 212 2.20 -19.49 32.42
C TYR A 212 1.16 -20.23 33.28
N ASP A 213 1.55 -20.69 34.48
CA ASP A 213 0.70 -21.54 35.33
C ASP A 213 -0.48 -20.75 35.94
N THR A 214 -0.29 -19.46 36.25
CA THR A 214 -1.36 -18.59 36.77
C THR A 214 -2.10 -17.84 35.67
N ARG A 215 -1.63 -17.91 34.41
CA ARG A 215 -2.12 -17.09 33.30
C ARG A 215 -3.60 -17.25 33.03
N TYR A 216 -4.09 -18.49 33.08
CA TYR A 216 -5.48 -18.85 32.88
C TYR A 216 -6.38 -18.13 33.90
N GLN A 217 -5.99 -18.13 35.18
CA GLN A 217 -6.73 -17.45 36.24
C GLN A 217 -6.67 -15.93 36.10
N VAL A 218 -5.49 -15.40 35.77
CA VAL A 218 -5.28 -13.96 35.58
C VAL A 218 -6.18 -13.41 34.47
N ASP A 219 -6.09 -14.04 33.30
CA ASP A 219 -6.80 -13.62 32.10
C ASP A 219 -8.30 -13.91 32.20
N GLY A 220 -8.67 -15.01 32.86
CA GLY A 220 -10.07 -15.34 33.14
C GLY A 220 -10.76 -14.30 34.03
N ARG A 221 -10.12 -13.86 35.12
CA ARG A 221 -10.68 -12.77 35.96
C ARG A 221 -10.81 -11.45 35.20
N GLU A 222 -9.87 -11.12 34.33
CA GLU A 222 -9.95 -9.92 33.48
C GLU A 222 -11.12 -10.02 32.49
N GLN A 223 -11.29 -11.19 31.85
CA GLN A 223 -12.42 -11.47 30.95
C GLN A 223 -13.75 -11.32 31.68
N ILE A 224 -13.91 -11.98 32.84
CA ILE A 224 -15.15 -11.85 33.62
C ILE A 224 -15.42 -10.38 33.97
N LEU A 225 -14.43 -9.62 34.43
CA LEU A 225 -14.61 -8.20 34.76
C LEU A 225 -15.10 -7.38 33.55
N ILE A 226 -14.53 -7.60 32.37
CA ILE A 226 -14.92 -6.91 31.13
C ILE A 226 -16.34 -7.31 30.70
N HIS A 227 -16.70 -8.59 30.82
CA HIS A 227 -18.03 -9.10 30.45
C HIS A 227 -19.11 -8.69 31.46
N PHE A 228 -18.77 -8.64 32.75
CA PHE A 228 -19.57 -8.05 33.82
C PHE A 228 -19.92 -6.59 33.49
N LEU A 229 -18.92 -5.75 33.20
CA LEU A 229 -19.14 -4.33 32.89
C LEU A 229 -19.81 -4.07 31.52
N GLY A 230 -20.05 -5.11 30.70
CA GLY A 230 -20.74 -4.98 29.40
C GLY A 230 -19.84 -4.50 28.27
N ARG A 231 -18.99 -5.41 27.77
CA ARG A 231 -17.98 -5.21 26.71
C ARG A 231 -18.42 -4.32 25.54
N SER A 232 -19.66 -4.46 25.06
CA SER A 232 -20.19 -3.71 23.91
C SER A 232 -20.15 -2.18 24.11
N THR A 233 -20.17 -1.72 25.37
CA THR A 233 -20.13 -0.29 25.75
C THR A 233 -18.77 0.17 26.28
N LEU A 234 -17.81 -0.75 26.47
CA LEU A 234 -16.49 -0.45 27.02
C LEU A 234 -15.48 0.03 25.97
N LEU A 235 -14.51 0.81 26.44
CA LEU A 235 -13.34 1.23 25.66
C LEU A 235 -12.32 0.08 25.43
N ASN A 236 -12.59 -1.10 25.98
CA ASN A 236 -11.86 -2.34 25.67
C ASN A 236 -12.18 -2.81 24.25
N SER A 237 -11.17 -2.88 23.37
CA SER A 237 -11.34 -3.53 22.05
C SER A 237 -11.30 -5.06 22.13
N GLN A 238 -10.61 -5.60 23.13
CA GLN A 238 -10.40 -7.04 23.34
C GLN A 238 -11.32 -7.54 24.46
N PRO A 239 -11.73 -8.83 24.46
CA PRO A 239 -12.59 -9.41 25.51
C PRO A 239 -11.93 -9.49 26.89
N GLY A 240 -10.64 -9.21 26.99
CA GLY A 240 -9.84 -9.45 28.19
C GLY A 240 -8.89 -10.62 27.99
N GLY A 241 -7.86 -10.66 28.81
CA GLY A 241 -6.84 -11.68 28.78
C GLY A 241 -5.80 -11.48 27.69
N TYR A 242 -4.57 -11.84 28.00
CA TYR A 242 -3.48 -11.93 27.01
C TYR A 242 -3.55 -13.24 26.21
N TYR A 243 -3.99 -14.33 26.84
CA TYR A 243 -4.26 -15.64 26.28
C TYR A 243 -5.74 -15.77 25.90
N ARG A 244 -6.03 -16.52 24.83
CA ARG A 244 -7.37 -16.62 24.25
C ARG A 244 -7.63 -18.06 23.88
N TYR A 245 -8.55 -18.70 24.60
CA TYR A 245 -9.04 -20.02 24.25
C TYR A 245 -10.29 -19.86 23.38
N TYR A 246 -10.29 -20.54 22.23
CA TYR A 246 -11.46 -20.61 21.36
C TYR A 246 -12.25 -21.85 21.74
N GLN A 247 -13.52 -21.67 22.08
CA GLN A 247 -14.45 -22.77 22.27
C GLN A 247 -15.19 -23.03 20.96
N PRO A 248 -15.01 -24.20 20.31
CA PRO A 248 -15.70 -24.50 19.06
C PRO A 248 -17.22 -24.63 19.23
N LEU A 249 -17.96 -24.33 18.17
CA LEU A 249 -19.41 -24.54 18.16
C LEU A 249 -19.72 -26.04 18.14
N ASN A 250 -20.82 -26.45 18.79
CA ASN A 250 -21.27 -27.84 18.80
C ASN A 250 -21.42 -28.42 17.40
N ASP A 251 -21.98 -27.64 16.47
CA ASP A 251 -22.10 -27.99 15.06
C ASP A 251 -20.74 -28.28 14.39
N ASP A 252 -19.72 -27.46 14.69
CA ASP A 252 -18.38 -27.64 14.14
C ASP A 252 -17.74 -28.91 14.72
N ILE A 253 -17.96 -29.21 16.01
CA ILE A 253 -17.52 -30.45 16.67
C ILE A 253 -18.20 -31.67 16.05
N GLN A 254 -19.52 -31.62 15.88
CA GLN A 254 -20.30 -32.70 15.26
C GLN A 254 -19.83 -32.98 13.83
N SER A 255 -19.42 -31.95 13.09
CA SER A 255 -18.92 -32.10 11.71
C SER A 255 -17.64 -32.95 11.63
N ILE A 256 -16.82 -32.98 12.67
CA ILE A 256 -15.55 -33.74 12.71
C ILE A 256 -15.65 -35.04 13.52
N GLN A 257 -16.75 -35.25 14.25
CA GLN A 257 -16.95 -36.43 15.09
C GLN A 257 -16.80 -37.77 14.33
N PRO A 258 -17.32 -37.94 13.10
CA PRO A 258 -17.15 -39.19 12.36
C PRO A 258 -15.67 -39.57 12.12
N LEU A 259 -14.79 -38.57 11.98
CA LEU A 259 -13.36 -38.80 11.80
C LEU A 259 -12.67 -39.23 13.10
N ARG A 260 -13.12 -38.68 14.23
CA ARG A 260 -12.64 -39.07 15.56
C ARG A 260 -13.03 -40.52 15.86
N ASP A 261 -14.30 -40.86 15.65
CA ASP A 261 -14.84 -42.18 15.96
C ASP A 261 -14.21 -43.29 15.10
N ALA A 262 -13.93 -42.98 13.83
CA ALA A 262 -13.30 -43.91 12.89
C ALA A 262 -11.78 -44.09 13.09
N GLN A 263 -11.17 -43.47 14.12
CA GLN A 263 -9.72 -43.42 14.33
C GLN A 263 -8.93 -42.80 13.15
N ASN A 264 -9.58 -41.98 12.32
CA ASN A 264 -8.99 -41.36 11.12
C ASN A 264 -8.06 -40.16 11.41
N LEU A 265 -7.72 -39.96 12.70
CA LEU A 265 -6.81 -38.93 13.20
C LEU A 265 -5.72 -39.50 14.12
N ARG A 266 -5.68 -40.83 14.30
CA ARG A 266 -4.85 -41.49 15.31
C ARG A 266 -3.36 -41.33 15.03
N ASN A 267 -2.92 -41.35 13.77
CA ASN A 267 -1.52 -41.18 13.42
C ASN A 267 -1.06 -39.75 13.68
N ALA A 268 -1.92 -38.77 13.34
CA ALA A 268 -1.67 -37.35 13.62
C ALA A 268 -1.63 -37.08 15.14
N GLU A 269 -2.56 -37.64 15.89
CA GLU A 269 -2.62 -37.55 17.36
C GLU A 269 -1.32 -38.06 17.97
N GLN A 270 -0.92 -39.30 17.66
CA GLN A 270 0.31 -39.92 18.18
C GLN A 270 1.59 -39.19 17.78
N TYR A 271 1.59 -38.50 16.64
CA TYR A 271 2.73 -37.71 16.19
C TYR A 271 2.88 -36.41 16.97
N LEU A 272 1.77 -35.75 17.32
CA LEU A 272 1.75 -34.46 18.02
C LEU A 272 1.68 -34.60 19.54
N PHE A 273 1.22 -35.74 20.06
CA PHE A 273 0.97 -35.99 21.46
C PHE A 273 1.48 -37.40 21.82
N ASN A 274 2.61 -37.46 22.54
CA ASN A 274 3.26 -38.74 22.88
C ASN A 274 3.38 -38.92 24.40
N GLU A 275 3.21 -40.15 24.88
CA GLU A 275 3.26 -40.50 26.31
C GLU A 275 4.70 -40.79 26.80
N GLN A 276 5.64 -41.04 25.89
CA GLN A 276 7.00 -41.49 26.22
C GLN A 276 8.03 -40.35 26.29
N GLY A 277 8.09 -39.66 27.44
CA GLY A 277 9.28 -39.01 28.00
C GLY A 277 10.09 -38.02 27.14
N PRO A 278 11.16 -37.41 27.71
CA PRO A 278 11.89 -36.32 27.07
C PRO A 278 12.55 -36.74 25.75
N VAL A 279 12.38 -35.88 24.73
CA VAL A 279 13.02 -35.87 23.41
C VAL A 279 14.51 -36.22 23.53
N GLN A 280 14.97 -37.27 22.82
CA GLN A 280 16.42 -37.47 22.65
C GLN A 280 17.03 -36.19 22.07
N PRO A 281 18.21 -35.74 22.55
CA PRO A 281 18.84 -34.53 22.05
C PRO A 281 18.93 -34.60 20.52
N PRO A 282 18.68 -33.47 19.82
CA PRO A 282 18.64 -33.45 18.37
C PRO A 282 19.90 -34.06 17.77
N ASP A 283 19.77 -34.71 16.61
CA ASP A 283 20.96 -35.14 15.86
C ASP A 283 21.78 -33.90 15.52
N ASN A 284 22.95 -33.79 16.14
CA ASN A 284 23.83 -32.65 16.02
C ASN A 284 24.19 -32.38 14.55
N ALA A 285 24.26 -33.40 13.68
CA ALA A 285 24.62 -33.22 12.28
C ALA A 285 23.52 -32.50 11.48
N HIS A 286 22.26 -32.94 11.62
CA HIS A 286 21.13 -32.32 10.92
C HIS A 286 20.85 -30.90 11.41
N VAL A 287 20.95 -30.67 12.73
CA VAL A 287 20.80 -29.32 13.29
C VAL A 287 21.93 -28.39 12.83
N GLN A 288 23.18 -28.87 12.77
CA GLN A 288 24.29 -28.09 12.23
C GLN A 288 24.05 -27.70 10.77
N GLN A 289 23.53 -28.61 9.94
CA GLN A 289 23.20 -28.31 8.55
C GLN A 289 22.13 -27.21 8.43
N LEU A 290 21.09 -27.24 9.28
CA LEU A 290 20.08 -26.17 9.33
C LEU A 290 20.70 -24.83 9.78
N GLN A 291 21.57 -24.86 10.79
CA GLN A 291 22.29 -23.67 11.26
C GLN A 291 23.18 -23.07 10.15
N GLU A 292 23.83 -23.89 9.33
CA GLU A 292 24.61 -23.42 8.18
C GLU A 292 23.74 -22.74 7.12
N ILE A 293 22.54 -23.28 6.84
CA ILE A 293 21.57 -22.68 5.93
C ILE A 293 21.15 -21.30 6.45
N TYR A 294 20.80 -21.19 7.73
CA TYR A 294 20.44 -19.89 8.36
C TYR A 294 21.61 -18.91 8.41
N ASN A 295 22.81 -19.35 8.78
CA ASN A 295 24.00 -18.50 8.78
C ASN A 295 24.27 -17.91 7.38
N THR A 296 24.15 -18.74 6.35
CA THR A 296 24.35 -18.30 4.97
C THR A 296 23.27 -17.30 4.54
N GLY A 297 22.01 -17.65 4.74
CA GLY A 297 20.88 -16.87 4.22
C GLY A 297 20.53 -15.66 5.07
N TYR A 298 20.23 -15.89 6.34
CA TYR A 298 19.68 -14.88 7.25
C TYR A 298 20.75 -13.96 7.82
N ARG A 299 22.00 -14.41 7.91
CA ARG A 299 23.10 -13.56 8.38
C ARG A 299 23.92 -13.00 7.21
N ILE A 300 24.60 -13.85 6.45
CA ILE A 300 25.58 -13.40 5.45
C ILE A 300 24.89 -12.69 4.26
N GLN A 301 23.93 -13.34 3.61
CA GLN A 301 23.26 -12.78 2.43
C GLN A 301 22.34 -11.61 2.80
N LEU A 302 21.58 -11.72 3.90
CA LEU A 302 20.73 -10.63 4.35
C LEU A 302 21.53 -9.38 4.75
N LEU A 303 22.72 -9.54 5.34
CA LEU A 303 23.59 -8.40 5.66
C LEU A 303 24.05 -7.66 4.40
N GLN A 304 24.22 -8.36 3.28
CA GLN A 304 24.56 -7.74 2.00
C GLN A 304 23.35 -7.05 1.37
N GLU A 305 22.16 -7.66 1.46
CA GLU A 305 20.93 -7.14 0.85
C GLU A 305 20.33 -5.98 1.66
N VAL A 306 20.27 -6.13 2.99
CA VAL A 306 19.73 -5.14 3.94
C VAL A 306 20.58 -5.09 5.22
N PRO A 307 21.68 -4.30 5.24
CA PRO A 307 22.67 -4.31 6.32
C PRO A 307 22.11 -4.14 7.73
N TYR A 308 21.09 -3.29 7.89
CA TYR A 308 20.44 -3.08 9.18
C TYR A 308 19.87 -4.37 9.78
N TYR A 309 19.17 -5.19 8.98
CA TYR A 309 18.52 -6.39 9.51
C TYR A 309 19.49 -7.56 9.64
N GLY A 310 20.40 -7.74 8.68
CA GLY A 310 21.45 -8.77 8.80
C GLY A 310 22.34 -8.55 10.02
N GLY A 311 22.56 -7.28 10.41
CA GLY A 311 23.31 -6.92 11.62
C GLY A 311 22.62 -7.25 12.95
N LEU A 312 21.31 -7.57 12.95
CA LEU A 312 20.58 -7.95 14.17
C LEU A 312 20.74 -9.44 14.51
N ILE A 313 21.22 -10.26 13.57
CA ILE A 313 21.22 -11.72 13.70
C ILE A 313 22.58 -12.19 14.22
N THR A 314 22.59 -12.66 15.47
CA THR A 314 23.79 -13.22 16.13
C THR A 314 23.93 -14.72 15.89
N ASN A 315 25.02 -15.33 16.37
CA ASN A 315 25.17 -16.79 16.35
C ASN A 315 24.06 -17.48 17.17
N ASP A 316 23.67 -16.91 18.31
CA ASP A 316 22.61 -17.45 19.15
C ASP A 316 21.27 -17.50 18.40
N HIS A 317 20.97 -16.47 17.59
CA HIS A 317 19.80 -16.47 16.73
C HIS A 317 19.86 -17.59 15.68
N VAL A 318 21.03 -17.82 15.06
CA VAL A 318 21.21 -18.91 14.08
C VAL A 318 20.98 -20.28 14.73
N THR A 319 21.58 -20.51 15.90
CA THR A 319 21.37 -21.74 16.69
C THR A 319 19.91 -21.92 17.04
N PHE A 320 19.26 -20.86 17.53
CA PHE A 320 17.85 -20.84 17.86
C PHE A 320 16.96 -21.19 16.66
N PHE A 321 17.16 -20.56 15.50
CA PHE A 321 16.38 -20.86 14.29
C PHE A 321 16.59 -22.30 13.79
N GLY A 322 17.82 -22.81 13.86
CA GLY A 322 18.12 -24.20 13.52
C GLY A 322 17.36 -25.19 14.42
N ASN A 323 17.38 -24.96 15.74
CA ASN A 323 16.68 -25.79 16.71
C ASN A 323 15.15 -25.76 16.54
N GLN A 324 14.60 -24.61 16.17
CA GLN A 324 13.16 -24.45 15.96
C GLN A 324 12.66 -25.08 14.65
N ALA A 325 13.50 -25.09 13.60
CA ALA A 325 13.18 -25.74 12.34
C ALA A 325 13.35 -27.26 12.36
N TYR A 326 14.08 -27.80 13.34
CA TYR A 326 14.31 -29.23 13.47
C TYR A 326 13.05 -29.97 13.96
N PRO A 327 12.66 -31.11 13.34
CA PRO A 327 11.54 -31.93 13.81
C PRO A 327 11.81 -32.53 15.19
N LYS A 328 10.93 -32.29 16.16
CA LYS A 328 11.12 -32.72 17.56
C LYS A 328 10.56 -34.13 17.87
N THR A 329 9.92 -34.79 16.90
CA THR A 329 9.22 -36.05 17.11
C THR A 329 10.17 -37.26 17.07
N GLN A 330 10.08 -38.13 18.07
CA GLN A 330 10.95 -39.31 18.20
C GLN A 330 10.56 -40.49 17.31
N ARG A 331 9.38 -40.47 16.67
CA ARG A 331 8.89 -41.61 15.92
C ARG A 331 9.46 -41.53 14.49
N PRO A 332 10.44 -42.37 14.12
CA PRO A 332 10.87 -42.44 12.73
C PRO A 332 9.66 -42.85 11.90
N VAL A 333 9.20 -41.95 11.03
CA VAL A 333 8.27 -42.34 10.01
C VAL A 333 9.04 -43.25 9.06
N ARG A 334 8.53 -44.45 8.76
CA ARG A 334 9.30 -45.48 8.03
C ARG A 334 9.68 -45.08 6.59
N GLY A 335 9.19 -43.94 6.11
CA GLY A 335 9.43 -43.35 4.79
C GLY A 335 10.74 -42.56 4.61
N GLY A 336 11.68 -42.61 5.57
CA GLY A 336 13.01 -41.98 5.45
C GLY A 336 13.10 -40.55 6.02
N ASP A 337 14.08 -39.76 5.55
CA ASP A 337 14.39 -38.37 5.97
C ASP A 337 13.32 -37.34 5.53
N VAL A 338 12.04 -37.64 5.74
CA VAL A 338 10.89 -36.81 5.33
C VAL A 338 10.24 -36.22 6.58
N THR A 339 10.12 -34.90 6.62
CA THR A 339 9.37 -34.21 7.68
C THR A 339 7.88 -34.19 7.33
N PRO A 340 6.99 -34.86 8.10
CA PRO A 340 5.57 -34.93 7.77
C PRO A 340 4.89 -33.56 7.70
N ILE A 341 5.26 -32.64 8.61
CA ILE A 341 4.63 -31.34 8.74
C ILE A 341 5.62 -30.26 9.18
N ILE A 342 5.52 -29.10 8.54
CA ILE A 342 6.23 -27.88 8.93
C ILE A 342 5.28 -26.68 8.92
N ILE A 343 5.44 -25.81 9.90
CA ILE A 343 4.76 -24.51 9.97
C ILE A 343 5.69 -23.44 9.41
N PHE A 344 5.23 -22.75 8.37
CA PHE A 344 5.91 -21.62 7.73
C PHE A 344 5.16 -20.32 8.02
N ALA A 345 5.74 -19.46 8.86
CA ALA A 345 5.07 -18.27 9.42
C ALA A 345 5.88 -16.98 9.23
N LYS A 346 5.44 -15.86 9.82
CA LYS A 346 6.11 -14.54 9.71
C LYS A 346 6.18 -13.72 11.02
N ASP A 347 5.67 -14.19 12.15
CA ASP A 347 5.39 -13.29 13.28
C ASP A 347 5.99 -13.80 14.60
N ILE A 348 7.28 -13.53 14.79
CA ILE A 348 7.90 -13.39 16.11
C ILE A 348 7.85 -11.90 16.48
N THR A 349 7.32 -11.56 17.66
CA THR A 349 7.28 -10.15 18.09
C THR A 349 8.70 -9.61 18.33
N ARG A 350 8.88 -8.28 18.35
CA ARG A 350 10.19 -7.68 18.70
C ARG A 350 10.72 -8.23 20.03
N THR A 351 9.82 -8.42 20.99
CA THR A 351 10.14 -8.94 22.31
C THR A 351 10.58 -10.40 22.22
N ASP A 352 9.80 -11.24 21.53
CA ASP A 352 10.12 -12.67 21.39
C ASP A 352 11.42 -12.90 20.61
N PHE A 353 11.70 -12.09 19.59
CA PHE A 353 12.96 -12.15 18.82
C PHE A 353 14.16 -11.80 19.71
N ALA A 354 14.07 -10.70 20.46
CA ALA A 354 15.14 -10.28 21.37
C ALA A 354 15.38 -11.27 22.51
N LEU A 355 14.33 -11.97 22.96
CA LEU A 355 14.40 -12.98 24.02
C LEU A 355 14.74 -14.38 23.50
N LEU A 356 14.93 -14.58 22.19
CA LEU A 356 15.12 -15.91 21.57
C LEU A 356 14.04 -16.91 22.00
N ARG A 357 12.80 -16.44 22.08
CA ARG A 357 11.66 -17.23 22.52
C ARG A 357 11.01 -17.93 21.33
N SER A 358 10.91 -19.27 21.40
CA SER A 358 10.35 -20.05 20.30
C SER A 358 8.85 -19.81 20.15
N PHE A 359 8.32 -20.13 18.96
CA PHE A 359 6.90 -19.95 18.67
C PHE A 359 6.02 -20.71 19.69
N PHE A 360 6.36 -21.95 20.02
CA PHE A 360 5.59 -22.78 20.95
C PHE A 360 6.02 -22.68 22.42
N ASP A 361 7.18 -22.11 22.72
CA ASP A 361 7.71 -22.00 24.09
C ASP A 361 7.42 -20.65 24.76
N GLY A 362 6.50 -19.84 24.21
CA GLY A 362 6.19 -18.55 24.81
C GLY A 362 5.42 -17.53 23.98
N SER A 363 5.24 -17.77 22.67
CA SER A 363 4.51 -16.82 21.82
C SER A 363 2.99 -16.99 21.96
N ARG A 364 2.24 -15.87 21.95
CA ARG A 364 0.76 -15.89 21.97
C ARG A 364 0.18 -16.69 20.81
N SER A 365 0.79 -16.53 19.63
CA SER A 365 0.32 -17.18 18.41
C SER A 365 0.56 -18.68 18.43
N GLY A 366 1.66 -19.14 19.02
CA GLY A 366 1.93 -20.57 19.23
C GLY A 366 1.05 -21.19 20.29
N ALA A 367 0.72 -20.47 21.37
CA ALA A 367 -0.26 -20.92 22.35
C ALA A 367 -1.64 -21.18 21.71
N ILE A 368 -2.19 -20.18 21.01
CA ILE A 368 -3.47 -20.34 20.28
C ILE A 368 -3.39 -21.50 19.26
N THR A 369 -2.26 -21.63 18.55
CA THR A 369 -2.08 -22.73 17.59
C THR A 369 -2.13 -24.09 18.29
N LYS A 370 -1.43 -24.23 19.41
CA LYS A 370 -1.44 -25.45 20.22
C LYS A 370 -2.84 -25.77 20.72
N ASP A 371 -3.60 -24.78 21.19
CA ASP A 371 -4.96 -25.00 21.70
C ASP A 371 -5.89 -25.46 20.60
N LEU A 372 -5.86 -24.79 19.43
CA LEU A 372 -6.68 -25.18 18.29
C LEU A 372 -6.37 -26.60 17.84
N ILE A 373 -5.09 -27.01 17.82
CA ILE A 373 -4.69 -28.39 17.50
C ILE A 373 -5.21 -29.37 18.56
N THR A 374 -5.03 -29.05 19.84
CA THR A 374 -5.45 -29.89 20.97
C THR A 374 -6.96 -30.11 20.94
N GLU A 375 -7.72 -29.06 20.63
CA GLU A 375 -9.17 -29.09 20.57
C GLU A 375 -9.71 -30.00 19.46
N VAL A 376 -8.98 -30.17 18.36
CA VAL A 376 -9.38 -31.09 17.28
C VAL A 376 -9.40 -32.55 17.75
N PHE A 377 -8.51 -32.94 18.67
CA PHE A 377 -8.46 -34.31 19.19
C PHE A 377 -9.45 -34.56 20.34
N HIS A 378 -9.84 -33.51 21.08
CA HIS A 378 -10.80 -33.59 22.19
C HIS A 378 -10.47 -34.70 23.19
N PHE A 379 -9.33 -34.54 23.88
CA PHE A 379 -8.90 -35.48 24.92
C PHE A 379 -9.96 -35.59 26.01
N GLN A 380 -10.59 -36.77 26.13
CA GLN A 380 -11.62 -37.05 27.15
C GLN A 380 -11.04 -37.14 28.57
N GLN A 381 -9.72 -37.23 28.71
CA GLN A 381 -9.02 -37.31 30.00
C GLN A 381 -8.66 -35.91 30.49
N GLN A 382 -8.77 -35.66 31.80
CA GLN A 382 -8.40 -34.38 32.44
C GLN A 382 -6.92 -34.00 32.26
N VAL A 383 -6.06 -34.94 31.85
CA VAL A 383 -4.64 -34.71 31.59
C VAL A 383 -4.40 -34.73 30.08
N ILE A 384 -4.12 -33.54 29.52
CA ILE A 384 -3.71 -33.41 28.12
C ILE A 384 -2.30 -34.00 27.97
N PRO A 385 -2.07 -34.95 27.04
CA PRO A 385 -0.74 -35.50 26.82
C PRO A 385 0.29 -34.44 26.41
N GLN A 386 1.58 -34.75 26.54
CA GLN A 386 2.64 -33.79 26.22
C GLN A 386 2.63 -33.44 24.72
N PHE A 387 2.33 -32.17 24.42
CA PHE A 387 2.40 -31.64 23.06
C PHE A 387 3.83 -31.59 22.56
N THR A 388 4.09 -32.24 21.43
CA THR A 388 5.35 -32.20 20.70
C THR A 388 5.25 -31.21 19.55
N PRO A 389 5.95 -30.06 19.61
CA PRO A 389 5.83 -29.04 18.59
C PRO A 389 6.26 -29.51 17.19
N PRO A 390 5.49 -29.22 16.13
CA PRO A 390 5.94 -29.35 14.75
C PRO A 390 7.20 -28.53 14.47
N ALA A 391 7.94 -28.91 13.43
CA ALA A 391 8.99 -28.07 12.86
C ALA A 391 8.42 -26.69 12.50
N PHE A 392 9.16 -25.62 12.80
CA PHE A 392 8.71 -24.26 12.55
C PHE A 392 9.81 -23.43 11.88
N HIS A 393 9.44 -22.75 10.79
CA HIS A 393 10.29 -21.82 10.07
C HIS A 393 9.61 -20.45 9.99
N ASP A 394 10.29 -19.41 10.44
CA ASP A 394 9.86 -18.03 10.27
C ASP A 394 10.45 -17.48 8.97
N LEU A 395 9.61 -17.04 8.02
CA LEU A 395 10.00 -16.38 6.77
C LEU A 395 10.89 -15.17 7.02
N TRP A 396 10.63 -14.40 8.08
CA TRP A 396 11.38 -13.20 8.38
C TRP A 396 11.36 -13.01 9.90
N PRO A 397 12.39 -13.44 10.64
CA PRO A 397 12.39 -13.39 12.09
C PRO A 397 12.65 -11.99 12.66
N CYS A 398 13.12 -11.03 11.84
CA CYS A 398 13.38 -9.65 12.26
C CYS A 398 12.14 -8.75 12.13
N ARG A 399 12.17 -7.49 12.59
CA ARG A 399 11.00 -6.60 12.42
C ARG A 399 10.69 -6.33 10.93
N PRO A 400 9.43 -6.42 10.46
CA PRO A 400 9.09 -6.01 9.10
C PRO A 400 9.11 -4.49 8.93
N ARG A 401 9.63 -4.00 7.80
CA ARG A 401 9.50 -2.60 7.34
C ARG A 401 8.02 -2.30 7.01
N SER A 402 7.59 -1.04 7.12
CA SER A 402 6.30 -0.65 6.53
C SER A 402 6.31 -1.04 5.05
N ARG A 403 5.24 -1.69 4.56
CA ARG A 403 5.07 -2.16 3.16
C ARG A 403 5.17 -1.03 2.11
N GLN A 404 5.49 0.19 2.51
CA GLN A 404 5.50 1.38 1.69
C GLN A 404 6.63 1.37 0.64
N ARG A 405 7.68 0.53 0.78
CA ARG A 405 8.90 0.65 -0.06
C ARG A 405 9.73 -0.60 -0.40
N GLY A 406 9.22 -1.84 -0.38
CA GLY A 406 10.06 -2.93 -0.90
C GLY A 406 9.50 -4.34 -0.90
N ASP A 407 9.96 -5.09 -1.89
CA ASP A 407 9.92 -6.56 -2.01
C ASP A 407 10.44 -7.22 -0.71
N LEU A 408 9.95 -8.42 -0.39
CA LEU A 408 10.62 -9.27 0.60
C LEU A 408 12.02 -9.60 0.07
N PRO A 409 13.09 -9.38 0.87
CA PRO A 409 14.45 -9.72 0.46
C PRO A 409 14.56 -11.17 -0.01
N GLN A 410 15.23 -11.34 -1.16
CA GLN A 410 15.33 -12.62 -1.85
C GLN A 410 16.12 -13.65 -1.04
N SER A 411 17.11 -13.19 -0.26
CA SER A 411 17.84 -14.02 0.69
C SER A 411 16.90 -14.79 1.62
N LEU A 412 15.82 -14.16 2.11
CA LEU A 412 14.91 -14.84 3.02
C LEU A 412 14.06 -15.90 2.30
N ILE A 413 13.56 -15.57 1.12
CA ILE A 413 12.74 -16.46 0.29
C ILE A 413 13.55 -17.71 -0.10
N HIS A 414 14.77 -17.53 -0.59
CA HIS A 414 15.66 -18.64 -0.96
C HIS A 414 16.04 -19.50 0.24
N THR A 415 16.28 -18.89 1.41
CA THR A 415 16.55 -19.63 2.65
C THR A 415 15.35 -20.50 3.02
N SER A 416 14.12 -19.97 2.93
CA SER A 416 12.91 -20.75 3.16
C SER A 416 12.83 -21.97 2.23
N GLY A 417 13.09 -21.79 0.93
CA GLY A 417 13.14 -22.90 -0.04
C GLY A 417 14.20 -23.95 0.33
N ARG A 418 15.39 -23.52 0.76
CA ARG A 418 16.47 -24.41 1.23
C ARG A 418 16.10 -25.21 2.47
N ILE A 419 15.42 -24.59 3.43
CA ILE A 419 14.96 -25.27 4.65
C ILE A 419 13.92 -26.34 4.29
N MET A 420 12.92 -26.01 3.45
CA MET A 420 11.93 -26.99 2.99
C MET A 420 12.57 -28.16 2.24
N GLN A 421 13.59 -27.86 1.42
CA GLN A 421 14.35 -28.87 0.69
C GLN A 421 15.15 -29.79 1.60
N ASN A 422 15.85 -29.23 2.59
CA ASN A 422 16.64 -30.00 3.53
C ASN A 422 15.77 -30.92 4.39
N LEU A 423 14.60 -30.45 4.82
CA LEU A 423 13.66 -31.19 5.65
C LEU A 423 12.75 -32.14 4.85
N ARG A 424 12.78 -32.07 3.51
CA ARG A 424 11.89 -32.79 2.59
C ARG A 424 10.44 -32.74 3.06
N ALA A 425 9.93 -31.54 3.32
CA ALA A 425 8.61 -31.36 3.92
C ALA A 425 7.50 -31.99 3.05
N ALA A 426 6.62 -32.79 3.66
CA ALA A 426 5.46 -33.37 2.99
C ALA A 426 4.25 -32.42 3.03
N LEU A 427 3.95 -31.84 4.20
CA LEU A 427 2.90 -30.84 4.41
C LEU A 427 3.49 -29.51 4.90
N ILE A 428 3.21 -28.42 4.20
CA ILE A 428 3.60 -27.06 4.57
C ILE A 428 2.37 -26.25 4.96
N ILE A 429 2.28 -25.84 6.21
CA ILE A 429 1.24 -24.94 6.69
C ILE A 429 1.76 -23.51 6.56
N THR A 430 1.07 -22.65 5.82
CA THR A 430 1.45 -21.24 5.77
C THR A 430 0.60 -20.41 6.71
N LEU A 431 1.21 -19.82 7.74
CA LEU A 431 0.52 -18.90 8.66
C LEU A 431 0.67 -17.46 8.17
N GLY A 432 -0.40 -16.92 7.58
CA GLY A 432 -0.44 -15.54 7.12
C GLY A 432 -0.16 -15.36 5.63
N PHE A 433 -0.51 -14.16 5.13
CA PHE A 433 -0.46 -13.84 3.70
C PHE A 433 0.93 -13.93 3.08
N SER A 434 1.98 -13.45 3.77
CA SER A 434 3.33 -13.40 3.19
C SER A 434 3.94 -14.79 3.01
N PRO A 435 3.96 -15.69 4.03
CA PRO A 435 4.37 -17.08 3.84
C PRO A 435 3.54 -17.80 2.78
N ALA A 436 2.21 -17.60 2.77
CA ALA A 436 1.35 -18.15 1.72
C ALA A 436 1.79 -17.66 0.35
N SER A 437 1.97 -16.36 0.15
CA SER A 437 2.44 -15.82 -1.13
C SER A 437 3.84 -16.28 -1.53
N VAL A 438 4.69 -16.70 -0.59
CA VAL A 438 5.98 -17.32 -0.91
C VAL A 438 5.77 -18.77 -1.36
N GLY A 439 4.98 -19.55 -0.62
CA GLY A 439 4.64 -20.93 -0.97
C GLY A 439 3.92 -21.05 -2.32
N PHE A 440 2.93 -20.20 -2.59
CA PHE A 440 2.23 -20.12 -3.89
C PHE A 440 3.16 -19.79 -5.07
N SER A 441 4.32 -19.17 -4.79
CA SER A 441 5.32 -18.83 -5.81
C SER A 441 6.35 -19.94 -6.01
N ASN A 442 6.18 -21.08 -5.34
CA ASN A 442 7.17 -22.14 -5.26
C ASN A 442 8.54 -21.62 -4.78
N PHE A 443 8.51 -20.73 -3.77
CA PHE A 443 9.69 -20.09 -3.18
C PHE A 443 10.56 -19.30 -4.18
N GLN A 444 9.94 -18.74 -5.23
CA GLN A 444 10.61 -17.88 -6.23
C GLN A 444 10.38 -16.38 -5.99
N GLY A 445 9.41 -16.01 -5.13
CA GLY A 445 9.06 -14.62 -4.88
C GLY A 445 8.01 -14.47 -3.79
N CYS A 446 7.43 -13.28 -3.65
CA CYS A 446 6.41 -12.98 -2.64
C CYS A 446 5.14 -12.38 -3.23
N TYR A 447 4.86 -12.73 -4.48
CA TYR A 447 3.94 -12.00 -5.35
C TYR A 447 2.91 -12.85 -6.07
N SER A 448 2.97 -14.15 -5.85
CA SER A 448 2.09 -15.12 -6.47
C SER A 448 0.73 -15.19 -5.81
N LEU A 449 0.38 -14.38 -4.80
CA LEU A 449 -0.95 -14.43 -4.16
C LEU A 449 -1.53 -13.03 -3.96
N GLY A 450 -2.78 -12.81 -4.40
CA GLY A 450 -3.51 -11.56 -4.13
C GLY A 450 -4.17 -11.57 -2.75
N VAL A 451 -4.41 -10.41 -2.13
CA VAL A 451 -5.07 -10.34 -0.80
C VAL A 451 -6.49 -10.95 -0.84
N ASN A 452 -7.28 -10.64 -1.87
CA ASN A 452 -8.62 -11.22 -2.02
C ASN A 452 -8.58 -12.73 -2.26
N GLU A 453 -7.60 -13.17 -3.07
CA GLU A 453 -7.40 -14.58 -3.39
C GLU A 453 -6.90 -15.39 -2.19
N TYR A 454 -6.10 -14.78 -1.32
CA TYR A 454 -5.67 -15.39 -0.07
C TYR A 454 -6.87 -15.76 0.79
N SER A 455 -7.82 -14.84 1.00
CA SER A 455 -9.01 -15.11 1.80
C SER A 455 -9.84 -16.28 1.27
N THR A 456 -9.91 -16.45 -0.06
CA THR A 456 -10.62 -17.59 -0.68
C THR A 456 -9.80 -18.89 -0.64
N SER A 457 -8.48 -18.82 -0.47
CA SER A 457 -7.58 -19.98 -0.45
C SER A 457 -7.37 -20.58 0.94
N LEU A 458 -7.90 -19.97 1.99
CA LEU A 458 -7.74 -20.42 3.38
C LEU A 458 -8.36 -21.82 3.58
N GLY A 459 -7.56 -22.75 4.10
CA GLY A 459 -7.95 -24.13 4.35
C GLY A 459 -8.15 -24.97 3.09
N ILE A 460 -7.62 -24.53 1.93
CA ILE A 460 -7.65 -25.28 0.67
C ILE A 460 -6.23 -25.82 0.40
N PRO A 461 -6.02 -27.15 0.43
CA PRO A 461 -4.72 -27.72 0.16
C PRO A 461 -4.37 -27.62 -1.33
N GLN A 462 -3.09 -27.39 -1.63
CA GLN A 462 -2.58 -27.25 -3.00
C GLN A 462 -1.21 -27.88 -3.15
N ILE A 463 -0.94 -28.51 -4.30
CA ILE A 463 0.39 -29.02 -4.63
C ILE A 463 1.30 -27.85 -5.04
N ILE A 464 2.46 -27.74 -4.38
CA ILE A 464 3.51 -26.78 -4.70
C ILE A 464 4.85 -27.49 -4.92
N ASP A 465 5.82 -26.80 -5.51
CA ASP A 465 7.23 -27.20 -5.48
C ASP A 465 8.04 -26.26 -4.60
N TYR A 466 9.06 -26.81 -3.94
CA TYR A 466 10.07 -26.05 -3.21
C TYR A 466 11.49 -26.30 -3.75
N ASP A 467 11.56 -26.88 -4.96
CA ASP A 467 12.79 -26.95 -5.73
C ASP A 467 13.13 -25.56 -6.27
N TYR A 468 13.75 -24.74 -5.41
CA TYR A 468 14.05 -23.35 -5.75
C TYR A 468 15.16 -23.23 -6.81
N GLN A 469 15.97 -24.28 -7.01
CA GLN A 469 17.09 -24.34 -7.94
C GLN A 469 16.71 -24.81 -9.35
N TYR A 470 15.59 -25.54 -9.49
CA TYR A 470 15.04 -25.87 -10.80
C TYR A 470 14.98 -24.59 -11.65
N ASP A 471 15.24 -24.67 -12.96
CA ASP A 471 15.13 -23.56 -13.90
C ASP A 471 14.35 -24.05 -15.11
N ALA A 472 13.10 -23.60 -15.23
CA ALA A 472 12.22 -23.99 -16.32
C ALA A 472 12.76 -23.55 -17.70
N GLY A 473 13.72 -22.61 -17.76
CA GLY A 473 14.37 -22.17 -19.00
C GLY A 473 15.48 -23.10 -19.51
N ARG A 474 15.95 -24.07 -18.70
CA ARG A 474 16.95 -25.05 -19.13
C ARG A 474 16.26 -26.24 -19.81
N GLN A 475 16.75 -26.63 -20.99
CA GLN A 475 16.16 -27.69 -21.84
C GLN A 475 16.22 -29.11 -21.24
N ASP A 476 16.80 -29.30 -20.05
CA ASP A 476 16.86 -30.60 -19.38
C ASP A 476 15.50 -30.95 -18.78
N GLN A 477 14.87 -31.98 -19.36
CA GLN A 477 13.47 -32.40 -19.20
C GLN A 477 13.08 -32.98 -17.82
N GLN A 478 13.89 -32.85 -16.78
CA GLN A 478 13.48 -33.31 -15.44
C GLN A 478 12.66 -32.22 -14.76
N GLY A 479 11.39 -32.51 -14.48
CA GLY A 479 10.53 -31.63 -13.67
C GLY A 479 11.10 -31.38 -12.27
N PRO A 480 10.51 -30.44 -11.49
CA PRO A 480 10.98 -30.13 -10.15
C PRO A 480 11.02 -31.38 -9.26
N ARG A 481 12.13 -31.57 -8.55
CA ARG A 481 12.43 -32.81 -7.82
C ARG A 481 11.66 -32.96 -6.51
N PHE A 482 11.15 -31.85 -5.98
CA PHE A 482 10.57 -31.82 -4.65
C PHE A 482 9.19 -31.13 -4.64
N LYS A 483 8.15 -31.91 -4.38
CA LYS A 483 6.75 -31.49 -4.22
C LYS A 483 6.28 -31.60 -2.78
N SER A 484 5.33 -30.75 -2.40
CA SER A 484 4.63 -30.79 -1.12
C SER A 484 3.20 -30.32 -1.29
N ILE A 485 2.36 -30.70 -0.33
CA ILE A 485 1.04 -30.10 -0.14
C ILE A 485 1.21 -28.89 0.76
N MET A 486 0.75 -27.73 0.31
CA MET A 486 0.63 -26.53 1.10
C MET A 486 -0.83 -26.26 1.47
N ILE A 487 -1.09 -25.93 2.72
CA ILE A 487 -2.41 -25.46 3.17
C ILE A 487 -2.30 -24.05 3.80
N PRO A 488 -2.98 -23.02 3.24
CA PRO A 488 -2.93 -21.66 3.78
C PRO A 488 -3.84 -21.47 4.98
N HIS A 489 -3.31 -20.87 6.04
CA HIS A 489 -4.00 -20.55 7.28
C HIS A 489 -3.89 -19.04 7.57
N LEU A 490 -4.83 -18.51 8.35
CA LEU A 490 -4.68 -17.21 8.96
C LEU A 490 -3.61 -17.27 10.06
N HIS A 491 -2.80 -16.22 10.18
CA HIS A 491 -1.84 -16.13 11.27
C HIS A 491 -2.58 -15.86 12.60
N PRO A 492 -2.37 -16.65 13.67
CA PRO A 492 -3.01 -16.43 14.98
C PRO A 492 -2.69 -15.05 15.60
N GLY A 493 -1.62 -14.41 15.14
CA GLY A 493 -1.28 -13.02 15.45
C GLY A 493 -2.41 -12.03 15.12
N PHE A 494 -3.25 -12.32 14.12
CA PHE A 494 -4.43 -11.52 13.79
C PHE A 494 -5.37 -11.39 15.00
N VAL A 495 -5.53 -12.48 15.76
CA VAL A 495 -6.35 -12.53 16.96
C VAL A 495 -5.52 -12.02 18.15
N SER A 496 -4.28 -12.49 18.30
CA SER A 496 -3.39 -12.16 19.44
C SER A 496 -3.11 -10.67 19.63
N TYR A 497 -3.12 -9.90 18.52
CA TYR A 497 -2.82 -8.47 18.49
C TYR A 497 -3.95 -7.61 17.88
N GLY A 498 -5.05 -8.24 17.43
CA GLY A 498 -6.20 -7.56 16.83
C GLY A 498 -7.47 -7.62 17.68
N SER A 499 -8.63 -7.44 17.03
CA SER A 499 -9.96 -7.41 17.66
C SER A 499 -10.41 -8.75 18.24
N ALA A 500 -9.76 -9.85 17.84
CA ALA A 500 -10.15 -11.23 18.13
C ALA A 500 -11.62 -11.49 17.91
N ASP A 501 -11.99 -11.47 16.64
CA ASP A 501 -13.32 -11.87 16.24
C ASP A 501 -13.42 -13.41 16.28
N PRO A 502 -14.44 -13.98 16.96
CA PRO A 502 -14.60 -15.44 17.05
C PRO A 502 -14.81 -16.10 15.68
N ARG A 503 -15.33 -15.38 14.68
CA ARG A 503 -15.45 -15.91 13.30
C ARG A 503 -14.09 -16.26 12.70
N ILE A 504 -13.05 -15.52 13.09
CA ILE A 504 -11.68 -15.76 12.63
C ILE A 504 -11.09 -16.98 13.32
N LEU A 505 -11.31 -17.12 14.63
CA LEU A 505 -10.89 -18.31 15.39
C LEU A 505 -11.60 -19.57 14.90
N ARG A 506 -12.91 -19.48 14.60
CA ARG A 506 -13.69 -20.55 13.97
C ARG A 506 -13.06 -21.01 12.65
N LEU A 507 -12.70 -20.07 11.76
CA LEU A 507 -12.04 -20.43 10.50
C LEU A 507 -10.67 -21.06 10.74
N MET A 508 -9.88 -20.53 11.68
CA MET A 508 -8.57 -21.12 12.05
C MET A 508 -8.72 -22.55 12.58
N PHE A 509 -9.69 -22.80 13.46
CA PHE A 509 -10.04 -24.12 13.99
C PHE A 509 -10.36 -25.11 12.85
N LEU A 510 -11.30 -24.74 11.98
CA LEU A 510 -11.73 -25.60 10.86
C LEU A 510 -10.60 -25.87 9.85
N CYS A 511 -9.68 -24.91 9.65
CA CYS A 511 -8.46 -25.14 8.87
C CYS A 511 -7.53 -26.16 9.55
N TRP A 512 -7.41 -26.14 10.88
CA TRP A 512 -6.66 -27.15 11.63
C TRP A 512 -7.32 -28.54 11.56
N CYS A 513 -8.66 -28.63 11.61
CA CYS A 513 -9.36 -29.89 11.36
C CYS A 513 -8.92 -30.54 10.03
N ARG A 514 -8.97 -29.76 8.93
CA ARG A 514 -8.51 -30.24 7.60
C ARG A 514 -7.05 -30.63 7.57
N THR A 515 -6.20 -29.82 8.20
CA THR A 515 -4.75 -30.04 8.24
C THR A 515 -4.41 -31.35 8.95
N LEU A 516 -5.10 -31.67 10.04
CA LEU A 516 -4.83 -32.88 10.80
C LEU A 516 -5.31 -34.15 10.07
N ILE A 517 -6.37 -34.07 9.26
CA ILE A 517 -6.74 -35.16 8.33
C ILE A 517 -5.63 -35.39 7.31
N LEU A 518 -5.09 -34.33 6.69
CA LEU A 518 -3.99 -34.43 5.74
C LEU A 518 -2.73 -35.01 6.39
N LEU A 519 -2.39 -34.56 7.60
CA LEU A 519 -1.26 -35.08 8.36
C LEU A 519 -1.41 -36.57 8.64
N ASP A 520 -2.60 -37.02 9.07
CA ASP A 520 -2.88 -38.42 9.37
C ASP A 520 -2.64 -39.30 8.13
N ILE A 521 -3.20 -38.90 6.98
CA ILE A 521 -3.03 -39.60 5.70
C ILE A 521 -1.56 -39.64 5.28
N ILE A 522 -0.84 -38.51 5.41
CA ILE A 522 0.58 -38.45 5.06
C ILE A 522 1.37 -39.45 5.91
N ILE A 523 1.17 -39.46 7.23
CA ILE A 523 1.87 -40.39 8.12
C ILE A 523 1.50 -41.84 7.80
N GLU A 524 0.23 -42.12 7.50
CA GLU A 524 -0.21 -43.44 7.08
C GLU A 524 0.53 -43.90 5.82
N LEU A 525 0.51 -43.09 4.75
CA LEU A 525 1.17 -43.43 3.49
C LEU A 525 2.68 -43.57 3.64
N LEU A 526 3.32 -42.71 4.44
CA LEU A 526 4.75 -42.82 4.74
C LEU A 526 5.11 -44.09 5.53
N ASN A 527 4.16 -44.70 6.24
CA ASN A 527 4.38 -45.95 6.98
C ASN A 527 4.11 -47.21 6.13
N ILE A 528 3.49 -47.09 4.95
CA ILE A 528 3.23 -48.23 4.06
C ILE A 528 4.47 -48.49 3.19
N GLN A 529 5.22 -49.54 3.50
CA GLN A 529 6.29 -50.05 2.63
C GLN A 529 5.75 -51.13 1.68
N ARG A 530 5.19 -50.71 0.54
CA ARG A 530 4.75 -51.63 -0.52
C ARG A 530 5.21 -51.16 -1.91
N PRO A 531 5.62 -52.07 -2.81
CA PRO A 531 5.85 -51.74 -4.21
C PRO A 531 4.58 -51.10 -4.81
N GLY A 532 4.72 -49.92 -5.44
CA GLY A 532 3.60 -49.20 -6.05
C GLY A 532 3.02 -48.05 -5.23
N VAL A 533 3.47 -47.84 -3.98
CA VAL A 533 3.19 -46.56 -3.27
C VAL A 533 4.10 -45.48 -3.86
N PRO A 534 3.56 -44.34 -4.31
CA PRO A 534 4.35 -43.21 -4.80
C PRO A 534 5.37 -42.72 -3.77
N GLU A 535 6.56 -42.35 -4.25
CA GLU A 535 7.61 -41.85 -3.36
C GLU A 535 7.28 -40.47 -2.79
N PRO A 536 7.63 -40.19 -1.51
CA PRO A 536 7.45 -38.87 -0.92
C PRO A 536 8.20 -37.78 -1.69
N GLY A 537 7.54 -36.65 -1.91
CA GLY A 537 8.08 -35.53 -2.70
C GLY A 537 7.74 -35.59 -4.19
N THR A 538 6.97 -36.57 -4.64
CA THR A 538 6.47 -36.68 -6.02
C THR A 538 5.07 -36.08 -6.18
N THR A 539 4.67 -35.82 -7.44
CA THR A 539 3.31 -35.33 -7.75
C THR A 539 2.27 -36.42 -7.46
N GLU A 540 2.62 -37.66 -7.76
CA GLU A 540 1.80 -38.86 -7.56
C GLU A 540 1.49 -39.08 -6.08
N PHE A 541 2.49 -38.92 -5.20
CA PHE A 541 2.28 -38.98 -3.74
C PHE A 541 1.32 -37.89 -3.28
N CYS A 542 1.54 -36.65 -3.71
CA CYS A 542 0.67 -35.53 -3.34
C CYS A 542 -0.77 -35.75 -3.83
N GLN A 543 -0.95 -36.23 -5.07
CA GLN A 543 -2.27 -36.51 -5.62
C GLN A 543 -2.97 -37.65 -4.88
N GLN A 544 -2.24 -38.70 -4.48
CA GLN A 544 -2.81 -39.76 -3.67
C GLN A 544 -3.28 -39.25 -2.31
N VAL A 545 -2.48 -38.44 -1.61
CA VAL A 545 -2.88 -37.81 -0.35
C VAL A 545 -4.16 -36.99 -0.53
N LEU A 546 -4.22 -36.13 -1.56
CA LEU A 546 -5.40 -35.28 -1.81
C LEU A 546 -6.64 -36.10 -2.17
N ASN A 547 -6.51 -37.15 -2.98
CA ASN A 547 -7.63 -38.04 -3.32
C ASN A 547 -8.16 -38.77 -2.07
N THR A 548 -7.27 -39.28 -1.21
CA THR A 548 -7.67 -39.92 0.05
C THR A 548 -8.28 -38.91 1.02
N TRP A 549 -7.78 -37.67 1.03
CA TRP A 549 -8.34 -36.59 1.84
C TRP A 549 -9.76 -36.24 1.40
N GLU A 550 -10.01 -36.07 0.09
CA GLU A 550 -11.36 -35.83 -0.45
C GLU A 550 -12.32 -36.96 -0.08
N GLN A 551 -11.87 -38.22 -0.14
CA GLN A 551 -12.67 -39.37 0.28
C GLN A 551 -13.01 -39.33 1.77
N ARG A 552 -12.03 -39.07 2.65
CA ARG A 552 -12.28 -38.97 4.10
C ARG A 552 -13.12 -37.77 4.48
N GLU A 553 -12.96 -36.64 3.79
CA GLU A 553 -13.75 -35.44 4.08
C GLU A 553 -15.19 -35.58 3.57
N SER A 554 -15.42 -36.32 2.49
CA SER A 554 -16.76 -36.49 1.89
C SER A 554 -17.81 -37.12 2.81
N VAL A 555 -17.39 -37.83 3.85
CA VAL A 555 -18.30 -38.42 4.86
C VAL A 555 -18.63 -37.45 6.01
N THR A 556 -18.17 -36.20 5.91
CA THR A 556 -18.31 -35.16 6.94
C THR A 556 -19.00 -33.91 6.40
N ASP A 557 -19.55 -33.08 7.29
CA ASP A 557 -20.08 -31.75 6.95
C ASP A 557 -18.99 -30.65 6.98
N LEU A 558 -17.73 -31.03 7.23
CA LEU A 558 -16.60 -30.10 7.34
C LEU A 558 -16.43 -29.14 6.14
N PRO A 559 -16.62 -29.57 4.87
CA PRO A 559 -16.52 -28.67 3.72
C PRO A 559 -17.52 -27.51 3.76
N ASN A 560 -18.75 -27.76 4.21
CA ASN A 560 -19.78 -26.73 4.29
C ASN A 560 -19.44 -25.75 5.41
N ARG A 561 -19.10 -26.27 6.60
CA ARG A 561 -18.75 -25.45 7.78
C ARG A 561 -17.57 -24.54 7.53
N ILE A 562 -16.51 -25.02 6.87
CA ILE A 562 -15.36 -24.17 6.54
C ILE A 562 -15.69 -23.12 5.48
N ASN A 563 -16.54 -23.44 4.50
CA ASN A 563 -16.99 -22.48 3.49
C ASN A 563 -17.84 -21.37 4.13
N GLU A 564 -18.73 -21.71 5.05
CA GLU A 564 -19.50 -20.75 5.86
C GLU A 564 -18.58 -19.84 6.68
N ALA A 565 -17.63 -20.42 7.43
CA ALA A 565 -16.69 -19.67 8.23
C ALA A 565 -15.81 -18.74 7.37
N ARG A 566 -15.38 -19.21 6.19
CA ARG A 566 -14.61 -18.41 5.23
C ARG A 566 -15.44 -17.25 4.69
N ALA A 567 -16.70 -17.48 4.31
CA ALA A 567 -17.61 -16.43 3.87
C ALA A 567 -17.85 -15.38 4.97
N ALA A 568 -18.02 -15.81 6.22
CA ALA A 568 -18.17 -14.91 7.36
C ALA A 568 -16.95 -14.00 7.58
N VAL A 569 -15.73 -14.54 7.45
CA VAL A 569 -14.48 -13.75 7.56
C VAL A 569 -14.29 -12.82 6.36
N ILE A 570 -14.65 -13.25 5.14
CA ILE A 570 -14.62 -12.39 3.95
C ILE A 570 -15.58 -11.21 4.12
N ASN A 571 -16.81 -11.47 4.59
CA ASN A 571 -17.82 -10.43 4.84
C ASN A 571 -17.37 -9.46 5.94
N LEU A 572 -16.76 -9.96 7.01
CA LEU A 572 -16.18 -9.13 8.07
C LEU A 572 -15.06 -8.22 7.55
N THR A 573 -14.16 -8.76 6.73
CA THR A 573 -13.02 -7.98 6.22
C THR A 573 -13.45 -6.98 5.14
N SER A 574 -14.45 -7.30 4.32
CA SER A 574 -15.00 -6.42 3.30
C SER A 574 -15.85 -5.29 3.90
N SER A 575 -16.66 -5.56 4.94
CA SER A 575 -17.43 -4.53 5.64
C SER A 575 -16.50 -3.50 6.28
N LEU A 576 -15.50 -3.96 7.04
CA LEU A 576 -14.50 -3.07 7.67
C LEU A 576 -13.71 -2.25 6.63
N ALA A 577 -13.40 -2.81 5.46
CA ALA A 577 -12.73 -2.08 4.38
C ALA A 577 -13.65 -1.03 3.74
N THR A 578 -14.93 -1.35 3.57
CA THR A 578 -15.95 -0.47 3.00
C THR A 578 -16.25 0.68 3.96
N GLU A 579 -16.45 0.41 5.24
CA GLU A 579 -16.65 1.42 6.28
C GLU A 579 -15.47 2.39 6.39
N ARG A 580 -14.24 1.86 6.36
CA ARG A 580 -13.03 2.71 6.31
C ARG A 580 -12.98 3.57 5.05
N SER A 581 -13.50 3.07 3.92
CA SER A 581 -13.52 3.80 2.66
C SER A 581 -14.62 4.87 2.64
N LEU A 582 -15.83 4.54 3.09
CA LEU A 582 -16.95 5.47 3.25
C LEU A 582 -16.64 6.57 4.27
N SER A 583 -16.01 6.22 5.39
CA SER A 583 -15.55 7.19 6.37
C SER A 583 -14.51 8.15 5.79
N ARG A 584 -13.63 7.68 4.90
CA ARG A 584 -12.66 8.53 4.20
C ARG A 584 -13.35 9.46 3.19
N LEU A 585 -14.39 8.98 2.51
CA LEU A 585 -15.19 9.78 1.56
C LEU A 585 -16.01 10.85 2.29
N SER A 586 -16.71 10.48 3.36
CA SER A 586 -17.49 11.40 4.19
C SER A 586 -16.61 12.52 4.80
N ARG A 587 -15.37 12.20 5.22
CA ARG A 587 -14.38 13.21 5.65
C ARG A 587 -13.98 14.18 4.54
N SER A 588 -13.89 13.71 3.29
CA SER A 588 -13.55 14.55 2.13
C SER A 588 -14.70 15.48 1.75
N GLU A 589 -15.94 15.04 1.94
CA GLU A 589 -17.15 15.78 1.59
C GLU A 589 -17.52 16.83 2.64
N LEU A 590 -17.39 16.51 3.93
CA LEU A 590 -17.83 17.38 5.03
C LEU A 590 -16.94 18.60 5.30
N TYR A 591 -15.65 18.54 4.96
CA TYR A 591 -14.70 19.59 5.36
C TYR A 591 -14.15 20.44 4.20
N GLY A 592 -14.47 20.14 2.94
CA GLY A 592 -13.93 20.86 1.77
C GLY A 592 -12.41 20.96 1.71
N GLN A 593 -11.72 20.21 2.57
CA GLN A 593 -10.28 20.19 2.74
C GLN A 593 -9.74 18.97 1.98
N PRO A 594 -8.53 19.06 1.39
CA PRO A 594 -7.87 17.86 0.92
C PRO A 594 -7.82 16.86 2.10
N PRO A 595 -8.13 15.58 1.84
CA PRO A 595 -8.30 14.56 2.88
C PRO A 595 -7.18 14.65 3.93
N PRO A 596 -7.51 14.69 5.24
CA PRO A 596 -6.52 14.95 6.27
C PRO A 596 -5.53 13.77 6.30
N GLY A 597 -4.28 14.11 5.96
CA GLY A 597 -3.14 13.23 6.03
C GLY A 597 -2.75 12.54 4.72
N PRO A 598 -1.53 11.98 4.65
CA PRO A 598 -0.92 11.43 3.44
C PRO A 598 -1.80 10.42 2.69
N GLY A 599 -2.76 9.76 3.35
CA GLY A 599 -3.47 8.56 2.90
C GLY A 599 -4.19 8.59 1.54
N ALA A 600 -4.74 9.72 1.07
CA ALA A 600 -5.46 9.74 -0.21
C ALA A 600 -4.54 9.99 -1.42
N TYR A 601 -3.57 10.91 -1.28
CA TYR A 601 -2.45 11.02 -2.22
C TYR A 601 -1.69 9.70 -2.27
N VAL A 602 -1.44 9.13 -1.10
CA VAL A 602 -0.80 7.83 -0.92
C VAL A 602 -1.65 6.69 -1.50
N SER A 603 -2.98 6.72 -1.53
CA SER A 603 -3.81 5.67 -2.17
C SER A 603 -3.74 5.71 -3.70
N LEU A 604 -3.81 6.90 -4.30
CA LEU A 604 -3.63 7.07 -5.76
C LEU A 604 -2.17 6.82 -6.18
N GLU A 605 -1.21 7.26 -5.38
CA GLU A 605 0.22 6.91 -5.54
C GLU A 605 0.47 5.43 -5.30
N TYR A 606 -0.21 4.76 -4.36
CA TYR A 606 -0.11 3.31 -4.17
C TYR A 606 -0.71 2.57 -5.35
N GLY A 607 -1.84 3.02 -5.90
CA GLY A 607 -2.41 2.45 -7.11
C GLY A 607 -1.43 2.57 -8.29
N ARG A 608 -0.80 3.74 -8.46
CA ARG A 608 0.20 3.98 -9.50
C ARG A 608 1.50 3.20 -9.27
N ALA A 609 2.02 3.18 -8.05
CA ALA A 609 3.24 2.46 -7.66
C ALA A 609 3.03 0.94 -7.73
N SER A 610 1.87 0.43 -7.34
CA SER A 610 1.49 -0.97 -7.48
C SER A 610 1.42 -1.36 -8.96
N MET A 611 0.82 -0.53 -9.81
CA MET A 611 0.79 -0.77 -11.26
C MET A 611 2.18 -0.67 -11.91
N ALA A 612 3.03 0.25 -11.46
CA ALA A 612 4.41 0.38 -11.92
C ALA A 612 5.25 -0.85 -11.52
N SER A 613 5.18 -1.27 -10.25
CA SER A 613 5.85 -2.48 -9.75
C SER A 613 5.39 -3.74 -10.50
N LYS A 614 4.09 -3.87 -10.80
CA LYS A 614 3.57 -4.96 -11.64
C LYS A 614 4.15 -4.90 -13.06
N ARG A 615 4.17 -3.72 -13.70
CA ARG A 615 4.76 -3.58 -15.04
C ARG A 615 6.24 -3.95 -15.07
N GLU A 616 7.00 -3.52 -14.07
CA GLU A 616 8.41 -3.86 -13.91
C GLU A 616 8.61 -5.37 -13.74
N ARG A 617 7.80 -6.01 -12.89
CA ARG A 617 7.88 -7.45 -12.59
C ARG A 617 7.57 -8.34 -13.79
N TYR A 618 6.50 -8.04 -14.52
CA TYR A 618 6.15 -8.79 -15.73
C TYR A 618 7.09 -8.47 -16.88
N GLY A 619 7.55 -7.22 -16.96
CA GLY A 619 8.46 -6.73 -17.98
C GLY A 619 7.79 -6.52 -19.34
N LEU A 620 8.65 -6.26 -20.33
CA LEU A 620 8.28 -6.19 -21.73
C LEU A 620 8.45 -7.56 -22.39
N ALA A 621 7.66 -7.78 -23.43
CA ALA A 621 7.76 -8.97 -24.24
C ALA A 621 9.11 -9.00 -24.97
N ALA A 622 10.10 -9.76 -24.48
CA ALA A 622 11.44 -9.85 -25.05
C ALA A 622 11.55 -10.90 -26.18
N GLY A 623 12.27 -10.57 -27.25
CA GLY A 623 12.49 -11.41 -28.41
C GLY A 623 11.30 -11.48 -29.39
N ARG A 624 11.57 -11.97 -30.61
CA ARG A 624 10.53 -12.17 -31.65
C ARG A 624 9.49 -13.21 -31.20
N PRO A 625 8.26 -13.17 -31.75
CA PRO A 625 7.26 -14.21 -31.51
C PRO A 625 7.82 -15.63 -31.72
N ASN A 626 7.49 -16.56 -30.83
CA ASN A 626 7.96 -17.95 -30.82
C ASN A 626 9.49 -18.15 -30.72
N SER A 627 10.25 -17.12 -30.32
CA SER A 627 11.70 -17.26 -30.09
C SER A 627 12.03 -18.01 -28.80
N GLN A 628 13.26 -18.52 -28.68
CA GLN A 628 13.73 -19.17 -27.44
C GLN A 628 13.72 -18.22 -26.23
N GLU A 629 14.01 -16.93 -26.46
CA GLU A 629 13.93 -15.90 -25.42
C GLU A 629 12.48 -15.72 -24.94
N ARG A 630 11.52 -15.67 -25.87
CA ARG A 630 10.08 -15.62 -25.58
C ARG A 630 9.62 -16.83 -24.76
N ILE A 631 10.01 -18.03 -25.18
CA ILE A 631 9.68 -19.29 -24.49
C ILE A 631 10.27 -19.30 -23.07
N SER A 632 11.53 -18.90 -22.92
CA SER A 632 12.18 -18.80 -21.59
C SER A 632 11.46 -17.80 -20.68
N GLN A 633 11.08 -16.64 -21.23
CA GLN A 633 10.32 -15.63 -20.50
C GLN A 633 8.92 -16.15 -20.08
N ARG A 634 8.25 -16.90 -20.95
CA ARG A 634 6.97 -17.55 -20.67
C ARG A 634 7.08 -18.55 -19.53
N LEU A 635 8.06 -19.47 -19.61
CA LEU A 635 8.28 -20.51 -18.61
C LEU A 635 8.58 -19.92 -17.23
N ARG A 636 9.35 -18.83 -17.17
CA ARG A 636 9.57 -18.05 -15.94
C ARG A 636 8.26 -17.52 -15.35
N LEU A 637 7.35 -16.98 -16.17
CA LEU A 637 6.06 -16.46 -15.71
C LEU A 637 5.08 -17.57 -15.32
N GLU A 638 5.03 -18.67 -16.08
CA GLU A 638 4.26 -19.87 -15.75
C GLU A 638 4.63 -20.39 -14.36
N ARG A 639 5.93 -20.43 -14.05
CA ARG A 639 6.42 -20.88 -12.75
C ARG A 639 6.18 -19.88 -11.62
N ALA A 640 6.30 -18.58 -11.88
CA ALA A 640 6.04 -17.55 -10.88
C ALA A 640 4.56 -17.51 -10.43
N ARG A 641 3.64 -18.04 -11.26
CA ARG A 641 2.20 -18.15 -11.00
C ARG A 641 1.63 -16.87 -10.41
N TYR A 642 1.84 -15.74 -11.07
CA TYR A 642 1.31 -14.47 -10.57
C TYR A 642 -0.24 -14.46 -10.57
N PRO A 643 -0.90 -13.74 -9.64
CA PRO A 643 -2.35 -13.76 -9.48
C PRO A 643 -3.12 -13.44 -10.76
N GLU A 644 -2.65 -12.49 -11.55
CA GLU A 644 -3.30 -12.12 -12.80
C GLU A 644 -3.26 -13.24 -13.84
N LEU A 645 -2.27 -14.13 -13.80
CA LEU A 645 -2.25 -15.31 -14.67
C LEU A 645 -3.32 -16.31 -14.26
N ARG A 646 -3.49 -16.59 -12.96
CA ARG A 646 -4.55 -17.50 -12.47
C ARG A 646 -5.98 -16.98 -12.68
N ARG A 647 -6.13 -15.70 -13.04
CA ARG A 647 -7.42 -15.12 -13.48
C ARG A 647 -7.72 -15.38 -14.96
N LEU A 648 -6.83 -16.03 -15.70
CA LEU A 648 -7.06 -16.45 -17.07
C LEU A 648 -7.54 -17.90 -17.09
N PRO A 649 -8.79 -18.17 -17.53
CA PRO A 649 -9.24 -19.52 -17.83
C PRO A 649 -8.27 -20.31 -18.71
N SER A 650 -7.62 -19.68 -19.71
CA SER A 650 -6.60 -20.34 -20.54
C SER A 650 -5.37 -20.74 -19.75
N PHE A 651 -4.97 -19.96 -18.74
CA PHE A 651 -3.82 -20.35 -17.91
C PHE A 651 -4.17 -21.50 -16.95
N VAL A 652 -5.41 -21.54 -16.43
CA VAL A 652 -5.84 -22.53 -15.43
C VAL A 652 -6.26 -23.85 -16.07
N ASN A 653 -7.03 -23.79 -17.16
CA ASN A 653 -7.69 -24.96 -17.76
C ASN A 653 -7.13 -25.36 -19.13
N GLY A 654 -6.33 -24.51 -19.78
CA GLY A 654 -5.94 -24.67 -21.19
C GLY A 654 -4.55 -24.15 -21.46
N LEU A 655 -3.53 -24.70 -20.78
CA LEU A 655 -2.16 -24.19 -20.77
C LEU A 655 -1.59 -23.97 -22.18
N ASP A 656 -1.98 -24.77 -23.16
CA ASP A 656 -1.58 -24.58 -24.56
C ASP A 656 -2.17 -23.31 -25.19
N GLU A 657 -3.40 -22.93 -24.86
CA GLU A 657 -3.98 -21.66 -25.30
C GLU A 657 -3.24 -20.46 -24.69
N TRP A 658 -2.88 -20.55 -23.41
CA TRP A 658 -2.04 -19.55 -22.76
C TRP A 658 -0.68 -19.42 -23.46
N ARG A 659 -0.05 -20.57 -23.76
CA ARG A 659 1.25 -20.64 -24.43
C ARG A 659 1.19 -20.01 -25.82
N ILE A 660 0.21 -20.40 -26.63
CA ILE A 660 -0.03 -19.81 -27.96
C ILE A 660 -0.25 -18.30 -27.85
N PHE A 661 -1.06 -17.83 -26.89
CA PHE A 661 -1.29 -16.40 -26.69
C PHE A 661 0.01 -15.66 -26.35
N PHE A 662 0.77 -16.18 -25.38
CA PHE A 662 1.98 -15.52 -24.89
C PHE A 662 3.08 -15.52 -25.95
N ASP A 663 3.32 -16.65 -26.61
CA ASP A 663 4.38 -16.81 -27.59
C ASP A 663 4.17 -15.95 -28.84
N ASN A 664 2.92 -15.59 -29.14
CA ASN A 664 2.55 -14.70 -30.24
C ASN A 664 2.51 -13.20 -29.86
N LEU A 665 2.86 -12.82 -28.62
CA LEU A 665 2.95 -11.41 -28.25
C LEU A 665 4.01 -10.70 -29.10
N ARG A 666 3.67 -9.51 -29.59
CA ARG A 666 4.61 -8.64 -30.31
C ARG A 666 5.72 -8.22 -29.35
N GLU A 667 6.93 -8.12 -29.88
CA GLU A 667 8.08 -7.57 -29.16
C GLU A 667 7.75 -6.18 -28.57
N ASP A 668 8.32 -5.88 -27.41
CA ASP A 668 8.08 -4.66 -26.62
C ASP A 668 6.65 -4.46 -26.08
N THR A 669 5.77 -5.46 -26.24
CA THR A 669 4.44 -5.42 -25.61
C THR A 669 4.58 -5.47 -24.09
N VAL A 670 3.91 -4.56 -23.37
CA VAL A 670 3.81 -4.63 -21.91
C VAL A 670 2.98 -5.85 -21.52
N ILE A 671 3.64 -6.92 -21.06
CA ILE A 671 3.04 -8.23 -20.78
C ILE A 671 1.85 -8.11 -19.84
N PHE A 672 2.01 -7.34 -18.76
CA PHE A 672 0.96 -7.12 -17.77
C PHE A 672 -0.33 -6.55 -18.39
N ASN A 673 -0.22 -5.56 -19.29
CA ASN A 673 -1.38 -4.98 -19.95
C ASN A 673 -2.05 -5.98 -20.91
N ALA A 674 -1.25 -6.81 -21.61
CA ALA A 674 -1.78 -7.86 -22.49
C ALA A 674 -2.56 -8.92 -21.71
N ILE A 675 -2.06 -9.34 -20.55
CA ILE A 675 -2.76 -10.25 -19.62
C ILE A 675 -4.06 -9.62 -19.14
N LEU A 676 -4.06 -8.37 -18.67
CA LEU A 676 -5.30 -7.68 -18.24
C LEU A 676 -6.34 -7.60 -19.38
N ALA A 677 -5.88 -7.34 -20.61
CA ALA A 677 -6.76 -7.31 -21.77
C ALA A 677 -7.40 -8.69 -22.02
N ARG A 678 -6.60 -9.76 -21.91
CA ARG A 678 -7.04 -11.16 -22.08
C ARG A 678 -7.98 -11.62 -20.97
N ILE A 679 -7.71 -11.28 -19.70
CA ILE A 679 -8.62 -11.51 -18.55
C ILE A 679 -9.99 -10.94 -18.85
N GLY A 680 -10.03 -9.71 -19.39
CA GLY A 680 -11.27 -9.04 -19.75
C GLY A 680 -12.02 -9.66 -20.93
N VAL A 681 -11.42 -10.59 -21.68
CA VAL A 681 -12.08 -11.33 -22.77
C VAL A 681 -12.50 -12.73 -22.30
N GLU A 682 -11.64 -13.42 -21.57
CA GLU A 682 -11.89 -14.83 -21.21
C GLU A 682 -12.92 -15.00 -20.09
N ASN A 683 -13.01 -14.06 -19.14
CA ASN A 683 -13.94 -14.16 -18.00
C ASN A 683 -15.37 -13.72 -18.32
N ILE A 684 -15.68 -13.44 -19.58
CA ILE A 684 -17.02 -13.06 -20.01
C ILE A 684 -17.74 -14.31 -20.50
N VAL A 685 -18.87 -14.63 -19.86
CA VAL A 685 -19.78 -15.67 -20.34
C VAL A 685 -20.37 -15.18 -21.65
N PRO A 686 -20.18 -15.88 -22.78
CA PRO A 686 -20.76 -15.47 -24.04
C PRO A 686 -22.28 -15.57 -23.96
N LEU A 687 -22.97 -14.49 -24.34
CA LEU A 687 -24.42 -14.51 -24.52
C LEU A 687 -24.78 -15.37 -25.73
N ALA A 688 -25.98 -15.96 -25.75
CA ALA A 688 -26.41 -16.87 -26.81
C ALA A 688 -26.26 -16.22 -28.19
N GLY A 689 -25.57 -16.91 -29.12
CA GLY A 689 -25.30 -16.41 -30.47
C GLY A 689 -24.16 -15.38 -30.61
N LEU A 690 -23.53 -14.96 -29.51
CA LEU A 690 -22.42 -13.99 -29.50
C LEU A 690 -21.09 -14.63 -29.10
N THR A 691 -20.00 -14.16 -29.69
CA THR A 691 -18.64 -14.46 -29.19
C THR A 691 -18.35 -13.68 -27.91
N ARG A 692 -17.41 -14.16 -27.08
CA ARG A 692 -16.99 -13.45 -25.83
C ARG A 692 -16.59 -12.00 -26.08
N GLY A 693 -15.94 -11.72 -27.21
CA GLY A 693 -15.55 -10.37 -27.62
C GLY A 693 -16.77 -9.48 -27.92
N GLN A 694 -17.76 -10.02 -28.62
CA GLN A 694 -19.02 -9.31 -28.89
C GLN A 694 -19.82 -9.09 -27.61
N THR A 695 -19.91 -10.09 -26.73
CA THR A 695 -20.55 -9.95 -25.43
C THR A 695 -19.89 -8.89 -24.56
N ARG A 696 -18.56 -8.76 -24.59
CA ARG A 696 -17.85 -7.67 -23.90
C ARG A 696 -18.28 -6.31 -24.40
N ILE A 697 -18.31 -6.14 -25.72
CA ILE A 697 -18.70 -4.87 -26.34
C ILE A 697 -20.16 -4.57 -25.98
N LEU A 698 -21.03 -5.57 -26.09
CA LEU A 698 -22.44 -5.47 -25.71
C LEU A 698 -22.64 -4.98 -24.27
N THR A 699 -21.98 -5.64 -23.32
CA THR A 699 -22.12 -5.37 -21.88
C THR A 699 -21.44 -4.09 -21.40
N THR A 700 -20.41 -3.60 -22.11
CA THR A 700 -19.62 -2.45 -21.65
C THR A 700 -19.79 -1.18 -22.47
N ARG A 701 -20.32 -1.28 -23.70
CA ARG A 701 -20.35 -0.18 -24.68
C ARG A 701 -21.69 0.00 -25.38
N CYS A 702 -22.49 -1.05 -25.54
CA CYS A 702 -23.80 -0.93 -26.19
C CYS A 702 -24.85 -0.39 -25.21
N GLN A 703 -25.78 0.38 -25.75
CA GLN A 703 -26.96 0.86 -25.04
C GLN A 703 -28.15 -0.07 -25.35
N PRO A 704 -29.19 -0.09 -24.51
CA PRO A 704 -30.43 -0.79 -24.82
C PRO A 704 -31.02 -0.33 -26.17
N PRO A 705 -31.66 -1.24 -26.92
CA PRO A 705 -32.35 -0.89 -28.16
C PRO A 705 -33.35 0.24 -27.95
N VAL A 706 -33.50 1.10 -28.96
CA VAL A 706 -34.42 2.24 -28.94
C VAL A 706 -35.86 1.74 -28.69
N GLY A 707 -36.49 2.21 -27.62
CA GLY A 707 -37.85 1.81 -27.21
C GLY A 707 -37.92 0.79 -26.07
N TRP A 708 -36.78 0.27 -25.60
CA TRP A 708 -36.73 -0.62 -24.44
C TRP A 708 -36.87 0.17 -23.13
N THR A 709 -37.80 -0.27 -22.27
CA THR A 709 -38.08 0.36 -20.97
C THR A 709 -37.75 -0.55 -19.77
N GLY A 710 -37.30 -1.78 -20.02
CA GLY A 710 -36.86 -2.74 -18.99
C GLY A 710 -35.40 -2.51 -18.55
N GLY A 711 -34.90 -3.42 -17.70
CA GLY A 711 -33.50 -3.46 -17.28
C GLY A 711 -32.60 -4.08 -18.35
N ASN A 712 -31.61 -4.88 -17.94
CA ASN A 712 -30.64 -5.50 -18.85
C ASN A 712 -31.15 -6.79 -19.52
N GLU A 713 -32.44 -7.11 -19.43
CA GLU A 713 -32.97 -8.38 -19.93
C GLU A 713 -32.88 -8.50 -21.45
N TRP A 714 -32.89 -7.37 -22.18
CA TRP A 714 -32.70 -7.33 -23.64
C TRP A 714 -31.37 -7.95 -24.11
N MET A 715 -30.35 -8.02 -23.23
CA MET A 715 -29.07 -8.66 -23.55
C MET A 715 -29.20 -10.18 -23.69
N ASN A 716 -30.23 -10.78 -23.10
CA ASN A 716 -30.47 -12.22 -23.14
C ASN A 716 -31.32 -12.66 -24.35
N ASP A 717 -31.91 -11.70 -25.06
CA ASP A 717 -32.61 -11.94 -26.32
C ASP A 717 -31.59 -11.82 -27.48
N PRO A 718 -31.31 -12.92 -28.22
CA PRO A 718 -30.29 -12.92 -29.27
C PRO A 718 -30.54 -11.90 -30.38
N GLU A 719 -31.81 -11.65 -30.73
CA GLU A 719 -32.17 -10.71 -31.80
C GLU A 719 -31.95 -9.28 -31.33
N MET A 720 -32.38 -8.94 -30.11
CA MET A 720 -32.19 -7.60 -29.55
C MET A 720 -30.72 -7.31 -29.23
N ALA A 721 -29.98 -8.28 -28.72
CA ALA A 721 -28.54 -8.15 -28.48
C ALA A 721 -27.77 -7.95 -29.79
N MET A 722 -28.09 -8.71 -30.84
CA MET A 722 -27.50 -8.51 -32.17
C MET A 722 -27.90 -7.18 -32.80
N ALA A 723 -29.14 -6.72 -32.62
CA ALA A 723 -29.60 -5.43 -33.10
C ALA A 723 -28.84 -4.27 -32.41
N ALA A 724 -28.72 -4.28 -31.08
CA ALA A 724 -27.96 -3.29 -30.34
C ALA A 724 -26.46 -3.34 -30.65
N PHE A 725 -25.88 -4.54 -30.82
CA PHE A 725 -24.50 -4.68 -31.27
C PHE A 725 -24.30 -4.14 -32.69
N SER A 726 -25.22 -4.44 -33.60
CA SER A 726 -25.17 -3.95 -34.99
C SER A 726 -25.34 -2.43 -35.03
N GLN A 727 -26.27 -1.87 -34.26
CA GLN A 727 -26.47 -0.44 -34.12
C GLN A 727 -25.25 0.25 -33.51
N PHE A 728 -24.62 -0.34 -32.49
CA PHE A 728 -23.36 0.16 -31.96
C PHE A 728 -22.26 0.11 -33.02
N MET A 729 -22.13 -0.98 -33.77
CA MET A 729 -21.13 -1.10 -34.84
C MET A 729 -21.43 -0.16 -36.02
N GLU A 730 -22.69 0.13 -36.29
CA GLU A 730 -23.15 1.06 -37.31
C GLU A 730 -22.93 2.51 -36.87
N ASP A 731 -23.17 2.84 -35.60
CA ASP A 731 -22.81 4.13 -34.99
C ASP A 731 -21.28 4.29 -34.91
N LEU A 732 -20.54 3.20 -34.68
CA LEU A 732 -19.08 3.20 -34.74
C LEU A 732 -18.60 3.41 -36.18
N ARG A 733 -19.22 2.74 -37.17
CA ARG A 733 -18.93 2.92 -38.60
C ARG A 733 -19.33 4.30 -39.10
N SER A 734 -20.42 4.90 -38.61
CA SER A 734 -20.85 6.25 -38.96
C SER A 734 -19.97 7.31 -38.30
N ARG A 735 -19.40 7.03 -37.13
CA ARG A 735 -18.37 7.84 -36.44
C ARG A 735 -16.94 7.57 -36.92
N ILE A 736 -16.73 6.60 -37.81
CA ILE A 736 -15.49 6.38 -38.55
C ILE A 736 -15.70 7.00 -39.94
N PRO A 737 -15.22 8.23 -40.21
CA PRO A 737 -15.01 8.63 -41.60
C PRO A 737 -14.03 7.64 -42.23
N ALA A 738 -14.04 7.46 -43.55
CA ALA A 738 -13.00 6.68 -44.22
C ALA A 738 -11.64 7.38 -44.00
N VAL A 739 -10.93 7.01 -42.93
CA VAL A 739 -9.67 7.63 -42.53
C VAL A 739 -8.54 6.62 -42.66
N SER A 740 -7.45 7.07 -43.28
CA SER A 740 -6.30 6.24 -43.63
C SER A 740 -5.63 5.58 -42.39
N PRO A 741 -4.94 4.44 -42.55
CA PRO A 741 -4.25 3.72 -41.47
C PRO A 741 -3.27 4.56 -40.63
N ASN A 742 -2.79 5.69 -41.16
CA ASN A 742 -1.92 6.63 -40.46
C ASN A 742 -2.66 7.43 -39.38
N GLU A 743 -3.94 7.72 -39.55
CA GLU A 743 -4.74 8.45 -38.55
C GLU A 743 -5.16 7.57 -37.37
N LEU A 744 -5.32 6.26 -37.61
CA LEU A 744 -5.55 5.26 -36.55
C LEU A 744 -4.31 5.12 -35.65
N ARG A 745 -3.09 5.22 -36.20
CA ARG A 745 -1.86 5.33 -35.39
C ARG A 745 -1.79 6.64 -34.61
N ARG A 746 -2.29 7.74 -35.19
CA ARG A 746 -2.39 9.05 -34.53
C ARG A 746 -3.31 9.02 -33.30
N ARG A 747 -4.49 8.39 -33.41
CA ARG A 747 -5.46 8.28 -32.30
C ARG A 747 -5.02 7.31 -31.20
N GLY A 748 -4.30 6.24 -31.54
CA GLY A 748 -3.72 5.30 -30.56
C GLY A 748 -2.59 5.92 -29.72
N GLY A 749 -1.81 6.84 -30.29
CA GLY A 749 -0.73 7.55 -29.59
C GLY A 749 -1.21 8.64 -28.62
N LEU A 750 -2.32 9.33 -28.94
CA LEU A 750 -2.80 10.49 -28.18
C LEU A 750 -3.50 10.13 -26.86
N GLY A 751 -4.08 8.93 -26.72
CA GLY A 751 -4.75 8.50 -25.48
C GLY A 751 -3.80 8.17 -24.32
N LEU A 752 -2.52 7.92 -24.60
CA LEU A 752 -1.50 7.53 -23.62
C LEU A 752 -0.65 8.72 -23.12
N LEU A 753 -0.60 9.82 -23.87
CA LEU A 753 0.37 10.92 -23.66
C LEU A 753 -0.22 12.16 -22.95
N ALA A 754 -1.56 12.26 -22.81
CA ALA A 754 -2.22 13.30 -22.00
C ALA A 754 -1.92 13.19 -20.48
N ARG A 755 -1.24 12.12 -20.02
CA ARG A 755 -0.96 11.86 -18.61
C ARG A 755 0.30 12.53 -18.05
N PHE A 756 1.15 13.12 -18.90
CA PHE A 756 2.49 13.62 -18.48
C PHE A 756 2.74 15.11 -18.70
N GLY A 757 1.71 15.91 -19.03
CA GLY A 757 1.83 17.37 -19.00
C GLY A 757 2.73 18.02 -20.08
N HIS A 758 3.21 17.24 -21.06
CA HIS A 758 3.85 17.77 -22.26
C HIS A 758 2.83 17.80 -23.40
N LEU A 759 2.32 18.98 -23.73
CA LEU A 759 1.40 19.14 -24.86
C LEU A 759 2.18 19.12 -26.18
N PHE A 760 1.72 18.24 -27.08
CA PHE A 760 2.12 18.26 -28.48
C PHE A 760 1.23 19.25 -29.21
N ILE A 761 1.84 20.27 -29.81
CA ILE A 761 1.18 21.33 -30.54
C ILE A 761 1.44 21.13 -32.04
N ASP A 762 0.34 20.90 -32.72
CA ASP A 762 0.21 20.78 -34.15
C ASP A 762 -0.06 22.13 -34.81
N PHE A 763 -0.89 22.95 -34.19
CA PHE A 763 -1.16 24.32 -34.59
C PHE A 763 -1.33 25.19 -33.36
N PHE A 764 -0.86 26.44 -33.37
CA PHE A 764 -1.10 27.37 -32.26
C PHE A 764 -2.50 27.98 -32.36
N ILE A 765 -3.53 27.14 -32.28
CA ILE A 765 -4.94 27.58 -32.27
C ILE A 765 -5.53 27.13 -30.94
N ARG A 766 -5.75 28.10 -30.04
CA ARG A 766 -6.31 27.93 -28.70
C ARG A 766 -5.77 26.69 -27.98
N LYS A 767 -4.45 26.61 -27.83
CA LYS A 767 -3.82 25.43 -27.19
C LYS A 767 -3.60 25.68 -25.70
N PRO A 768 -4.11 24.80 -24.82
CA PRO A 768 -3.83 24.91 -23.40
C PRO A 768 -2.35 24.65 -23.14
N VAL A 769 -1.76 25.46 -22.29
CA VAL A 769 -0.36 25.39 -21.89
C VAL A 769 -0.24 25.66 -20.41
N ARG A 770 0.79 25.10 -19.77
CA ARG A 770 1.09 25.42 -18.37
C ARG A 770 2.38 26.24 -18.31
N CYS A 771 2.27 27.44 -17.78
CA CYS A 771 3.41 28.26 -17.42
C CYS A 771 3.96 27.79 -16.07
N ASP A 772 5.22 27.39 -16.04
CA ASP A 772 5.89 26.87 -14.86
C ASP A 772 6.23 27.99 -13.84
N ARG A 773 6.84 27.60 -12.71
CA ARG A 773 7.26 28.55 -11.66
C ARG A 773 8.37 29.51 -12.11
N ASN A 774 9.07 29.20 -13.20
CA ASN A 774 10.11 30.02 -13.78
C ASN A 774 9.59 30.91 -14.91
N GLY A 775 8.28 30.95 -15.15
CA GLY A 775 7.69 31.77 -16.20
C GLY A 775 7.86 31.21 -17.61
N LYS A 776 8.14 29.91 -17.74
CA LYS A 776 8.39 29.23 -19.02
C LYS A 776 7.24 28.30 -19.38
N VAL A 777 6.96 28.23 -20.67
CA VAL A 777 6.02 27.27 -21.27
C VAL A 777 6.82 26.24 -22.05
N HIS A 778 6.78 24.99 -21.59
CA HIS A 778 7.43 23.86 -22.25
C HIS A 778 6.41 23.09 -23.09
N LEU A 779 6.61 23.10 -24.41
CA LEU A 779 5.73 22.44 -25.37
C LEU A 779 6.55 21.69 -26.43
N GLN A 780 5.98 20.63 -26.99
CA GLN A 780 6.57 19.92 -28.13
C GLN A 780 5.75 20.26 -29.38
N VAL A 781 6.39 20.51 -30.52
CA VAL A 781 5.66 20.78 -31.78
C VAL A 781 5.94 19.72 -32.82
N PHE A 782 4.96 19.45 -33.68
CA PHE A 782 5.16 18.59 -34.84
C PHE A 782 5.80 19.38 -35.99
N LEU A 783 6.82 18.81 -36.64
CA LEU A 783 7.54 19.45 -37.75
C LEU A 783 6.98 19.03 -39.11
N ASP A 784 6.82 17.73 -39.34
CA ASP A 784 6.38 17.17 -40.64
C ASP A 784 5.26 16.15 -40.42
N ASP A 785 4.08 16.39 -41.02
CA ASP A 785 2.91 15.49 -41.07
C ASP A 785 2.72 14.61 -39.82
N PHE A 786 2.95 15.20 -38.64
CA PHE A 786 2.83 14.58 -37.33
C PHE A 786 3.78 13.39 -37.05
N VAL A 787 4.81 13.19 -37.88
CA VAL A 787 5.80 12.11 -37.76
C VAL A 787 6.99 12.54 -36.90
N GLN A 788 7.56 13.72 -37.17
CA GLN A 788 8.66 14.28 -36.38
C GLN A 788 8.12 15.30 -35.38
N HIS A 789 8.57 15.22 -34.14
CA HIS A 789 8.27 16.20 -33.10
C HIS A 789 9.55 16.75 -32.49
N ARG A 790 9.51 18.01 -32.07
CA ARG A 790 10.65 18.71 -31.47
C ARG A 790 10.20 19.47 -30.25
N ALA A 791 10.98 19.34 -29.18
CA ALA A 791 10.85 20.14 -27.97
C ALA A 791 12.07 21.05 -27.87
N GLU A 792 11.87 22.33 -27.61
CA GLU A 792 13.01 23.20 -27.30
C GLU A 792 13.34 23.06 -25.79
N PRO A 793 14.59 22.72 -25.43
CA PRO A 793 14.97 22.47 -24.03
C PRO A 793 14.62 23.63 -23.09
N GLU A 794 14.72 24.85 -23.59
CA GLU A 794 14.52 26.07 -22.81
C GLU A 794 13.07 26.56 -22.76
N GLY A 795 12.18 25.99 -23.57
CA GLY A 795 10.78 26.43 -23.71
C GLY A 795 10.61 27.88 -24.19
N ILE A 796 9.38 28.39 -24.12
CA ILE A 796 9.08 29.80 -24.39
C ILE A 796 8.95 30.55 -23.07
N PHE A 797 9.79 31.55 -22.84
CA PHE A 797 9.67 32.40 -21.66
C PHE A 797 8.56 33.44 -21.85
N VAL A 798 7.51 33.36 -21.03
CA VAL A 798 6.38 34.30 -21.04
C VAL A 798 6.37 35.22 -19.82
N GLY A 799 7.02 34.83 -18.71
CA GLY A 799 7.13 35.61 -17.48
C GLY A 799 6.50 34.90 -16.28
N VAL A 800 7.15 35.00 -15.11
CA VAL A 800 6.72 34.34 -13.85
C VAL A 800 5.34 34.78 -13.39
N GLN A 801 4.94 36.00 -13.73
CA GLN A 801 3.62 36.56 -13.43
C GLN A 801 2.47 35.85 -14.16
N TYR A 802 2.77 35.03 -15.17
CA TYR A 802 1.79 34.24 -15.91
C TYR A 802 1.75 32.78 -15.46
N GLN A 803 2.35 32.42 -14.32
CA GLN A 803 2.35 31.06 -13.78
C GLN A 803 0.94 30.47 -13.69
N GLY A 804 0.82 29.19 -14.03
CA GLY A 804 -0.43 28.44 -14.01
C GLY A 804 -0.89 28.02 -15.40
N ASN A 805 -2.14 27.56 -15.50
CA ASN A 805 -2.72 27.17 -16.77
C ASN A 805 -3.08 28.41 -17.59
N ARG A 806 -2.70 28.41 -18.87
CA ARG A 806 -2.91 29.48 -19.84
C ARG A 806 -3.26 28.87 -21.19
N MET A 807 -3.61 29.71 -22.14
CA MET A 807 -3.83 29.35 -23.53
C MET A 807 -2.81 30.09 -24.40
N ILE A 808 -2.20 29.40 -25.36
CA ILE A 808 -1.38 30.03 -26.40
C ILE A 808 -2.14 29.93 -27.73
N ASP A 809 -2.22 31.06 -28.43
CA ASP A 809 -3.10 31.20 -29.59
C ASP A 809 -2.50 32.15 -30.63
N LEU A 810 -2.63 31.85 -31.91
CA LEU A 810 -2.45 32.81 -33.00
C LEU A 810 -3.81 33.44 -33.25
N ASP A 811 -4.08 34.57 -32.60
CA ASP A 811 -5.35 35.28 -32.68
C ASP A 811 -5.20 36.51 -33.60
N PRO A 812 -5.73 36.47 -34.84
CA PRO A 812 -5.58 37.54 -35.81
C PRO A 812 -6.31 38.82 -35.41
N ASP A 813 -7.34 38.72 -34.57
CA ASP A 813 -8.11 39.87 -34.07
C ASP A 813 -7.30 40.69 -33.06
N ILE A 814 -6.29 40.08 -32.43
CA ILE A 814 -5.37 40.72 -31.49
C ILE A 814 -4.05 41.08 -32.18
N CYS A 815 -3.42 40.11 -32.83
CA CYS A 815 -2.17 40.28 -33.55
C CYS A 815 -1.94 39.11 -34.53
N ASP A 816 -2.16 39.37 -35.81
CA ASP A 816 -1.99 38.41 -36.92
C ASP A 816 -0.55 37.87 -37.14
N HIS A 817 0.44 38.43 -36.44
CA HIS A 817 1.85 38.11 -36.60
C HIS A 817 2.57 37.75 -35.28
N ALA A 818 1.83 37.36 -34.24
CA ALA A 818 2.37 36.89 -32.98
C ALA A 818 1.49 35.84 -32.30
N LEU A 819 2.09 34.98 -31.48
CA LEU A 819 1.33 34.17 -30.53
C LEU A 819 0.94 35.03 -29.33
N VAL A 820 -0.33 34.95 -28.95
CA VAL A 820 -0.94 35.64 -27.83
C VAL A 820 -1.10 34.66 -26.67
N LEU A 821 -0.70 35.08 -25.47
CA LEU A 821 -1.02 34.36 -24.25
C LEU A 821 -2.37 34.83 -23.69
N LYS A 822 -3.26 33.88 -23.42
CA LYS A 822 -4.63 34.09 -22.92
C LYS A 822 -4.88 33.30 -21.63
N ASN A 823 -5.89 33.71 -20.88
CA ASN A 823 -6.43 32.97 -19.75
C ASN A 823 -7.29 31.78 -20.24
N GLU A 824 -7.67 30.87 -19.34
CA GLU A 824 -8.49 29.69 -19.67
C GLU A 824 -9.88 30.06 -20.23
N ASP A 825 -10.40 31.23 -19.87
CA ASP A 825 -11.65 31.82 -20.38
C ASP A 825 -11.49 32.54 -21.73
N ASN A 826 -10.33 32.41 -22.39
CA ASN A 826 -9.96 33.03 -23.66
C ASN A 826 -9.86 34.59 -23.60
N THR A 827 -9.81 35.19 -22.41
CA THR A 827 -9.44 36.61 -22.25
C THR A 827 -7.93 36.81 -22.36
N ILE A 828 -7.47 38.01 -22.73
CA ILE A 828 -6.03 38.32 -22.81
C ILE A 828 -5.39 38.15 -21.43
N ALA A 829 -4.31 37.36 -21.34
CA ALA A 829 -3.63 37.17 -20.07
C ALA A 829 -2.90 38.46 -19.69
N ARG A 830 -3.30 39.06 -18.56
CA ARG A 830 -2.64 40.24 -17.98
C ARG A 830 -2.06 39.90 -16.61
N PRO A 831 -0.92 40.48 -16.21
CA PRO A 831 -0.37 40.28 -14.87
C PRO A 831 -1.35 40.79 -13.81
N ALA A 832 -1.57 40.00 -12.75
CA ALA A 832 -2.46 40.39 -11.65
C ALA A 832 -2.06 41.73 -11.01
N ASN A 833 -0.77 42.08 -11.09
CA ASN A 833 -0.21 43.26 -10.45
C ASN A 833 -0.27 44.52 -11.34
N ASN A 834 -0.64 44.38 -12.63
CA ASN A 834 -0.77 45.51 -13.55
C ASN A 834 -1.81 45.21 -14.66
N PRO A 835 -3.10 45.41 -14.38
CA PRO A 835 -4.17 45.10 -15.33
C PRO A 835 -4.19 46.00 -16.57
N ASN A 836 -3.39 47.07 -16.61
CA ASN A 836 -3.26 47.97 -17.77
C ASN A 836 -2.14 47.56 -18.74
N GLU A 837 -1.40 46.48 -18.45
CA GLU A 837 -0.32 46.00 -19.33
C GLU A 837 -0.89 45.38 -20.62
N GLU A 838 -0.22 45.65 -21.75
CA GLU A 838 -0.60 45.13 -23.07
C GLU A 838 -0.54 43.59 -23.13
N ALA A 839 -1.18 43.00 -24.14
CA ALA A 839 -1.20 41.56 -24.35
C ALA A 839 0.21 40.97 -24.40
N LYS A 840 0.43 39.81 -23.78
CA LYS A 840 1.71 39.12 -23.90
C LYS A 840 1.83 38.48 -25.28
N LEU A 841 2.60 39.12 -26.16
CA LEU A 841 2.85 38.70 -27.53
C LEU A 841 4.22 38.03 -27.70
N ILE A 842 4.26 36.95 -28.46
CA ILE A 842 5.47 36.24 -28.89
C ILE A 842 5.53 36.31 -30.41
N TYR A 843 6.31 37.25 -30.92
CA TYR A 843 6.33 37.58 -32.34
C TYR A 843 6.97 36.51 -33.22
N ASP A 844 6.50 36.42 -34.47
CA ASP A 844 7.02 35.55 -35.53
C ASP A 844 8.56 35.63 -35.69
N TRP A 845 9.18 36.81 -35.63
CA TRP A 845 10.63 37.02 -35.75
C TRP A 845 11.39 36.44 -34.56
N TRP A 846 10.81 36.49 -33.37
CA TRP A 846 11.42 35.93 -32.16
C TRP A 846 11.42 34.41 -32.25
N LEU A 847 10.30 33.82 -32.68
CA LEU A 847 10.20 32.38 -32.92
C LEU A 847 11.19 31.94 -33.99
N LEU A 848 11.29 32.69 -35.09
CA LEU A 848 12.24 32.40 -36.18
C LEU A 848 13.70 32.45 -35.71
N LEU A 849 14.04 33.39 -34.82
CA LEU A 849 15.40 33.52 -34.28
C LEU A 849 15.75 32.42 -33.26
N HIS A 850 14.84 32.11 -32.34
CA HIS A 850 15.13 31.26 -31.18
C HIS A 850 14.70 29.80 -31.35
N SER A 851 13.77 29.51 -32.26
CA SER A 851 13.20 28.18 -32.45
C SER A 851 12.77 27.95 -33.90
N ARG A 852 13.67 28.24 -34.85
CA ARG A 852 13.43 28.17 -36.30
C ARG A 852 12.77 26.86 -36.77
N ASP A 853 13.46 25.74 -36.56
CA ASP A 853 12.97 24.43 -37.02
C ASP A 853 12.15 23.71 -35.94
N GLY A 854 11.68 24.47 -34.94
CA GLY A 854 10.78 24.03 -33.89
C GLY A 854 9.48 24.83 -33.95
N TYR A 855 9.28 25.68 -32.95
CA TYR A 855 8.08 26.50 -32.78
C TYR A 855 7.78 27.41 -33.97
N PHE A 856 8.77 27.97 -34.67
CA PHE A 856 8.49 28.79 -35.86
C PHE A 856 7.97 27.98 -37.04
N ALA A 857 8.48 26.78 -37.27
CA ALA A 857 7.94 25.89 -38.30
C ALA A 857 6.45 25.59 -38.04
N CYS A 858 6.09 25.32 -36.78
CA CYS A 858 4.70 25.14 -36.36
C CYS A 858 3.87 26.44 -36.48
N PHE A 859 4.44 27.59 -36.14
CA PHE A 859 3.81 28.90 -36.31
C PHE A 859 3.49 29.18 -37.78
N ARG A 860 4.46 29.00 -38.69
CA ARG A 860 4.25 29.18 -40.14
C ARG A 860 3.16 28.27 -40.66
N ARG A 861 3.12 27.01 -40.21
CA ARG A 861 2.04 26.07 -40.56
C ARG A 861 0.69 26.56 -40.03
N THR A 862 0.65 27.14 -38.83
CA THR A 862 -0.57 27.75 -38.25
C THR A 862 -1.05 28.96 -39.05
N VAL A 863 -0.14 29.84 -39.48
CA VAL A 863 -0.44 30.99 -40.35
C VAL A 863 -1.07 30.51 -41.67
N GLN A 864 -0.47 29.50 -42.31
CA GLN A 864 -0.97 28.92 -43.55
C GLN A 864 -2.35 28.26 -43.37
N GLU A 865 -2.56 27.53 -42.27
CA GLU A 865 -3.83 26.88 -41.95
C GLU A 865 -4.96 27.88 -41.74
N LEU A 866 -4.67 29.03 -41.12
CA LEU A 866 -5.63 30.11 -40.93
C LEU A 866 -5.85 30.95 -42.20
N GLY A 867 -5.23 30.59 -43.33
CA GLY A 867 -5.32 31.36 -44.58
C GLY A 867 -4.64 32.74 -44.51
N LEU A 868 -3.74 32.93 -43.55
CA LEU A 868 -2.99 34.17 -43.37
C LEU A 868 -1.67 34.11 -44.13
N ASN A 869 -1.06 35.28 -44.34
CA ASN A 869 0.26 35.39 -44.94
C ASN A 869 1.28 35.79 -43.87
N LEU A 870 2.47 35.18 -43.92
CA LEU A 870 3.60 35.71 -43.17
C LEU A 870 3.87 37.15 -43.62
N ARG A 871 4.31 38.00 -42.69
CA ARG A 871 4.72 39.36 -43.04
C ARG A 871 5.78 39.31 -44.14
N ASN A 872 5.63 40.13 -45.17
CA ASN A 872 6.47 40.09 -46.37
C ASN A 872 7.97 39.97 -46.09
N TYR A 873 8.46 40.64 -45.04
CA TYR A 873 9.87 40.59 -44.69
C TYR A 873 10.30 39.28 -44.00
N ILE A 874 9.41 38.65 -43.22
CA ILE A 874 9.64 37.32 -42.64
C ILE A 874 9.67 36.29 -43.77
N GLN A 875 8.75 36.40 -44.72
CA GLN A 875 8.73 35.57 -45.92
C GLN A 875 10.04 35.74 -46.70
N GLN A 876 10.47 36.98 -46.98
CA GLN A 876 11.75 37.27 -47.63
C GLN A 876 12.97 36.72 -46.87
N GLU A 877 12.97 36.75 -45.54
CA GLU A 877 14.06 36.16 -44.74
C GLU A 877 14.05 34.63 -44.77
N VAL A 878 12.87 33.99 -44.75
CA VAL A 878 12.71 32.54 -44.91
C VAL A 878 13.15 32.07 -46.29
N ASP A 879 12.95 32.89 -47.33
CA ASP A 879 13.27 32.56 -48.73
C ASP A 879 14.76 32.77 -49.09
N ARG A 880 15.54 33.44 -48.24
CA ARG A 880 16.99 33.63 -48.46
C ARG A 880 17.76 32.30 -48.33
N PRO A 881 18.95 32.13 -48.92
CA PRO A 881 19.77 30.94 -48.66
C PRO A 881 20.09 30.79 -47.17
N LEU A 882 20.09 29.56 -46.62
CA LEU A 882 20.21 29.29 -45.17
C LEU A 882 21.38 30.02 -44.48
N ALA A 883 22.50 30.19 -45.19
CA ALA A 883 23.71 30.88 -44.72
C ALA A 883 23.59 32.42 -44.64
N GLN A 884 22.54 33.01 -45.21
CA GLN A 884 22.31 34.46 -45.31
C GLN A 884 21.06 34.93 -44.57
N GLN A 885 20.23 34.01 -44.08
CA GLN A 885 19.02 34.31 -43.29
C GLN A 885 19.40 34.84 -41.90
N PHE A 886 18.74 35.90 -41.43
CA PHE A 886 18.88 36.47 -40.07
C PHE A 886 20.33 36.72 -39.58
N SER A 887 21.16 37.37 -40.41
CA SER A 887 22.41 37.96 -39.92
C SER A 887 22.13 39.19 -39.05
N TRP A 888 22.95 39.44 -38.01
CA TRP A 888 22.86 40.66 -37.18
C TRP A 888 22.83 41.94 -38.01
N ARG A 889 23.55 41.96 -39.13
CA ARG A 889 23.55 43.07 -40.09
C ARG A 889 22.17 43.33 -40.67
N ASN A 890 21.40 42.29 -41.00
CA ASN A 890 20.06 42.42 -41.58
C ASN A 890 19.04 42.88 -40.54
N ILE A 891 19.13 42.35 -39.31
CA ILE A 891 18.27 42.73 -38.18
C ILE A 891 18.49 44.22 -37.83
N ILE A 892 19.75 44.64 -37.70
CA ILE A 892 20.11 46.03 -37.41
C ILE A 892 19.71 46.95 -38.57
N ASN A 893 20.06 46.59 -39.82
CA ASN A 893 19.67 47.40 -40.98
C ASN A 893 18.15 47.57 -41.07
N ARG A 894 17.37 46.53 -40.74
CA ARG A 894 15.90 46.59 -40.77
C ARG A 894 15.34 47.45 -39.65
N PHE A 895 15.82 47.30 -38.41
CA PHE A 895 15.42 48.20 -37.32
C PHE A 895 15.71 49.67 -37.69
N LEU A 896 16.89 49.93 -38.25
CA LEU A 896 17.28 51.26 -38.72
C LEU A 896 16.39 51.75 -39.89
N THR A 897 16.01 50.90 -40.84
CA THR A 897 15.12 51.32 -41.95
C THR A 897 13.69 51.59 -41.48
N THR A 898 13.18 50.79 -40.54
CA THR A 898 11.75 50.76 -40.20
C THR A 898 11.40 51.68 -39.05
N SER A 899 12.31 51.86 -38.10
CA SER A 899 12.04 52.59 -36.86
C SER A 899 12.85 53.89 -36.72
N CYS A 900 13.94 54.07 -37.49
CA CYS A 900 14.81 55.26 -37.44
C CYS A 900 15.42 55.60 -38.82
N PRO A 901 14.61 55.92 -39.85
CA PRO A 901 15.06 56.05 -41.25
C PRO A 901 16.17 57.09 -41.47
N VAL A 902 16.27 58.11 -40.61
CA VAL A 902 17.33 59.14 -40.65
C VAL A 902 18.72 58.59 -40.31
N LEU A 903 18.82 57.65 -39.36
CA LEU A 903 20.09 57.00 -38.96
C LEU A 903 20.59 56.02 -40.04
N ASN A 904 19.67 55.42 -40.81
CA ASN A 904 20.01 54.48 -41.87
C ASN A 904 20.84 55.12 -43.00
N THR A 905 20.59 56.39 -43.32
CA THR A 905 21.36 57.17 -44.31
C THR A 905 22.81 57.38 -43.86
N ASN A 906 23.04 57.59 -42.56
CA ASN A 906 24.39 57.79 -41.99
C ASN A 906 25.16 56.48 -41.74
N TYR A 907 24.46 55.39 -41.41
CA TYR A 907 25.07 54.06 -41.20
C TYR A 907 25.65 53.48 -42.52
N MET A 908 24.97 53.72 -43.63
CA MET A 908 25.47 53.41 -44.99
C MET A 908 26.74 54.20 -45.35
N PHE A 909 26.84 55.47 -44.92
CA PHE A 909 27.97 56.35 -45.21
C PHE A 909 29.26 55.94 -44.45
N LEU A 910 29.12 55.49 -43.19
CA LEU A 910 30.24 55.07 -42.33
C LEU A 910 30.84 53.72 -42.73
N THR A 911 30.02 52.79 -43.23
CA THR A 911 30.50 51.47 -43.68
C THR A 911 31.32 51.58 -44.97
N GLN A 912 30.97 52.47 -45.90
CA GLN A 912 31.76 52.66 -47.13
C GLN A 912 33.15 53.30 -46.88
N ARG A 913 33.28 54.20 -45.91
CA ARG A 913 34.57 54.88 -45.60
C ARG A 913 35.63 53.97 -44.94
N ARG A 914 35.23 52.97 -44.16
CA ARG A 914 36.16 52.02 -43.50
C ARG A 914 36.62 50.87 -44.41
N PHE A 915 35.85 50.49 -45.44
CA PHE A 915 36.28 49.46 -46.41
C PHE A 915 37.34 49.96 -47.41
N ALA A 916 37.46 51.28 -47.61
CA ALA A 916 38.48 51.85 -48.50
C ALA A 916 39.90 51.97 -47.88
N SER A 917 40.05 51.89 -46.55
CA SER A 917 41.30 52.29 -45.86
C SER A 917 42.11 51.16 -45.20
N ARG A 918 41.74 49.87 -45.34
CA ARG A 918 42.58 48.75 -44.84
C ARG A 918 42.57 47.55 -45.79
N ARG A 919 43.31 47.66 -46.91
CA ARG A 919 43.77 46.53 -47.71
C ARG A 919 45.23 46.23 -47.40
N THR A 920 45.51 45.44 -46.36
CA THR A 920 46.80 44.73 -46.22
C THR A 920 46.65 43.44 -45.38
N ARG A 921 46.66 42.32 -46.11
CA ARG A 921 47.04 40.92 -45.77
C ARG A 921 47.15 40.50 -44.28
N THR A 922 46.18 39.67 -43.85
CA THR A 922 46.41 38.29 -43.35
C THR A 922 45.06 37.55 -43.29
N HIS A 923 44.95 36.41 -43.98
CA HIS A 923 43.80 35.51 -43.94
C HIS A 923 43.95 34.50 -42.79
N ARG A 924 43.02 34.55 -41.83
CA ARG A 924 42.42 33.46 -41.04
C ARG A 924 42.01 34.03 -39.67
N TYR A 925 40.73 33.83 -39.31
CA TYR A 925 39.99 34.39 -38.17
C TYR A 925 39.56 35.86 -38.31
N GLY A 926 38.25 36.11 -38.16
CA GLY A 926 37.75 37.41 -37.73
C GLY A 926 36.53 37.95 -38.46
N TYR A 927 35.33 37.56 -38.04
CA TYR A 927 34.19 38.49 -37.98
C TYR A 927 33.95 38.82 -36.51
N GLN A 928 34.92 39.49 -35.88
CA GLN A 928 34.71 40.20 -34.62
C GLN A 928 34.51 41.68 -34.96
N VAL A 929 33.29 42.03 -35.35
CA VAL A 929 32.85 43.42 -35.17
C VAL A 929 32.50 43.53 -33.69
N SER A 930 33.38 44.15 -32.91
CA SER A 930 33.13 44.35 -31.48
C SER A 930 31.87 45.22 -31.32
N LEU A 931 30.81 44.68 -30.72
CA LEU A 931 29.61 45.40 -30.27
C LEU A 931 29.97 46.65 -29.43
N ARG A 932 31.17 46.67 -28.82
CA ARG A 932 31.73 47.82 -28.10
C ARG A 932 31.93 49.05 -29.00
N VAL A 933 32.31 48.88 -30.27
CA VAL A 933 32.50 50.00 -31.22
C VAL A 933 31.14 50.54 -31.67
N ILE A 934 30.17 49.66 -31.92
CA ILE A 934 28.80 50.01 -32.30
C ILE A 934 28.10 50.75 -31.14
N TYR A 935 28.22 50.25 -29.91
CA TYR A 935 27.63 50.87 -28.73
C TYR A 935 28.24 52.24 -28.41
N THR A 936 29.58 52.37 -28.48
CA THR A 936 30.25 53.65 -28.16
C THR A 936 29.94 54.71 -29.22
N GLU A 937 29.93 54.37 -30.51
CA GLU A 937 29.61 55.34 -31.57
C GLU A 937 28.11 55.71 -31.58
N ILE A 938 27.20 54.77 -31.26
CA ILE A 938 25.76 55.05 -31.13
C ILE A 938 25.45 55.87 -29.87
N SER A 939 26.08 55.59 -28.72
CA SER A 939 25.84 56.40 -27.51
C SER A 939 26.38 57.82 -27.68
N THR A 940 27.47 58.00 -28.42
CA THR A 940 28.02 59.34 -28.72
C THR A 940 27.11 60.11 -29.69
N PHE A 941 26.42 59.41 -30.60
CA PHE A 941 25.45 60.02 -31.52
C PHE A 941 24.14 60.39 -30.79
N VAL A 942 23.62 59.49 -29.96
CA VAL A 942 22.40 59.72 -29.16
C VAL A 942 22.60 60.81 -28.11
N ASN A 943 23.79 60.92 -27.50
CA ASN A 943 24.08 61.97 -26.51
C ASN A 943 24.22 63.38 -27.12
N ASN A 944 24.43 63.51 -28.43
CA ASN A 944 24.61 64.81 -29.08
C ASN A 944 23.33 65.34 -29.74
N ASP A 945 22.26 64.55 -29.77
CA ASP A 945 21.00 64.92 -30.44
C ASP A 945 19.82 64.82 -29.47
N ALA A 946 19.41 65.96 -28.91
CA ALA A 946 18.48 66.05 -27.77
C ALA A 946 17.07 65.49 -28.04
N GLN A 947 16.71 65.22 -29.31
CA GLN A 947 15.40 64.67 -29.67
C GLN A 947 15.30 63.14 -29.58
N LEU A 948 16.41 62.40 -29.51
CA LEU A 948 16.40 60.93 -29.46
C LEU A 948 16.47 60.33 -28.04
N ALA A 949 16.66 61.17 -27.02
CA ALA A 949 16.79 60.78 -25.61
C ALA A 949 15.52 60.17 -24.97
N ASN A 950 14.39 60.12 -25.69
CA ASN A 950 13.12 59.58 -25.18
C ASN A 950 12.78 58.15 -25.64
N THR A 951 13.72 57.40 -26.22
CA THR A 951 13.47 55.98 -26.60
C THR A 951 14.07 55.00 -25.59
N THR A 952 13.49 54.95 -24.38
CA THR A 952 13.80 53.98 -23.32
C THR A 952 13.71 52.51 -23.78
N GLU A 953 12.92 52.22 -24.82
CA GLU A 953 12.79 50.89 -25.42
C GLU A 953 14.09 50.41 -26.10
N PHE A 954 14.83 51.31 -26.77
CA PHE A 954 16.05 50.96 -27.50
C PHE A 954 17.21 50.66 -26.56
N GLU A 955 17.39 51.48 -25.51
CA GLU A 955 18.35 51.21 -24.45
C GLU A 955 18.03 49.89 -23.74
N ARG A 956 16.74 49.61 -23.47
CA ARG A 956 16.30 48.36 -22.83
C ARG A 956 16.59 47.13 -23.68
N ILE A 957 16.33 47.18 -24.99
CA ILE A 957 16.58 46.05 -25.90
C ILE A 957 18.08 45.80 -26.05
N ILE A 958 18.89 46.84 -26.29
CA ILE A 958 20.35 46.69 -26.40
C ILE A 958 20.97 46.24 -25.07
N TRP A 959 20.48 46.76 -23.93
CA TRP A 959 20.95 46.36 -22.60
C TRP A 959 20.60 44.91 -22.27
N ASN A 960 19.39 44.46 -22.60
CA ASN A 960 18.99 43.06 -22.45
C ASN A 960 19.82 42.12 -23.34
N MET A 961 20.16 42.55 -24.55
CA MET A 961 21.04 41.80 -25.44
C MET A 961 22.48 41.73 -24.91
N TYR A 962 22.99 42.82 -24.31
CA TYR A 962 24.30 42.86 -23.66
C TYR A 962 24.36 41.95 -22.42
N LEU A 963 23.30 41.95 -21.61
CA LEU A 963 23.15 41.07 -20.43
C LEU A 963 23.11 39.58 -20.83
N GLN A 964 22.50 39.24 -21.97
CA GLN A 964 22.50 37.86 -22.46
C GLN A 964 23.87 37.43 -23.00
N GLU A 965 24.63 38.31 -23.67
CA GLU A 965 26.03 38.02 -24.05
C GLU A 965 26.92 37.85 -22.80
N ALA A 966 26.72 38.68 -21.77
CA ALA A 966 27.45 38.56 -20.50
C ALA A 966 27.14 37.25 -19.76
N ASN A 967 25.88 36.78 -19.81
CA ASN A 967 25.49 35.48 -19.26
C ASN A 967 26.09 34.31 -20.08
N LEU A 968 26.11 34.40 -21.41
CA LEU A 968 26.76 33.42 -22.27
C LEU A 968 28.28 33.36 -22.03
N ARG A 969 28.92 34.51 -21.82
CA ARG A 969 30.34 34.59 -21.44
C ARG A 969 30.60 34.00 -20.06
N THR A 970 29.68 34.16 -19.10
CA THR A 970 29.79 33.60 -17.75
C THR A 970 29.62 32.07 -17.77
N GLN A 971 28.70 31.56 -18.58
CA GLN A 971 28.50 30.12 -18.80
C GLN A 971 29.70 29.49 -19.52
N LEU A 972 30.24 30.14 -20.55
CA LEU A 972 31.47 29.70 -21.22
C LEU A 972 32.66 29.74 -20.27
N THR A 973 32.77 30.73 -19.38
CA THR A 973 33.82 30.79 -18.35
C THR A 973 33.71 29.63 -17.35
N ARG A 974 32.50 29.20 -16.98
CA ARG A 974 32.29 27.99 -16.17
C ARG A 974 32.71 26.71 -16.91
N ILE A 975 32.36 26.60 -18.18
CA ILE A 975 32.70 25.45 -19.05
C ILE A 975 34.21 25.37 -19.31
N PHE A 976 34.91 26.50 -19.43
CA PHE A 976 36.36 26.53 -19.62
C PHE A 976 37.12 26.33 -18.30
N LYS A 977 36.64 26.87 -17.17
CA LYS A 977 37.22 26.56 -15.84
C LYS A 977 37.00 25.12 -15.40
N SER A 978 35.91 24.47 -15.81
CA SER A 978 35.71 23.03 -15.55
C SER A 978 36.59 22.13 -16.43
N ASN A 979 37.19 22.67 -17.50
CA ASN A 979 38.04 21.93 -18.46
C ASN A 979 39.50 22.42 -18.48
N GLU A 980 39.94 23.22 -17.51
CA GLU A 980 41.32 23.75 -17.43
C GLU A 980 42.39 22.64 -17.32
N GLN A 981 42.04 21.42 -16.89
CA GLN A 981 42.96 20.28 -16.87
C GLN A 981 43.14 19.58 -18.22
N ALA A 982 42.28 19.84 -19.23
CA ALA A 982 42.26 19.05 -20.46
C ALA A 982 43.00 19.67 -21.67
N VAL A 983 43.35 20.98 -21.65
CA VAL A 983 43.80 21.67 -22.90
C VAL A 983 45.03 22.58 -22.76
N GLY A 984 45.73 22.63 -21.61
CA GLY A 984 47.06 23.27 -21.53
C GLY A 984 47.11 24.79 -21.79
N PHE A 985 46.05 25.53 -21.41
CA PHE A 985 46.06 27.00 -21.39
C PHE A 985 45.95 27.51 -19.96
N THR A 986 46.69 28.57 -19.62
CA THR A 986 46.53 29.28 -18.34
C THR A 986 45.84 30.61 -18.56
N LEU A 987 44.80 30.87 -17.78
CA LEU A 987 44.01 32.11 -17.82
C LEU A 987 44.52 33.10 -16.77
N ARG A 988 44.96 34.29 -17.21
CA ARG A 988 45.29 35.40 -16.30
C ARG A 988 44.26 36.52 -16.41
N THR A 989 43.79 36.99 -15.25
CA THR A 989 42.91 38.15 -15.11
C THR A 989 43.64 39.34 -14.52
N GLU A 990 43.62 40.46 -15.22
CA GLU A 990 44.12 41.75 -14.73
C GLU A 990 42.98 42.77 -14.72
N ARG A 991 42.89 43.59 -13.67
CA ARG A 991 41.91 44.69 -13.62
C ARG A 991 42.42 45.83 -14.49
N THR A 992 41.68 46.19 -15.53
CA THR A 992 42.09 47.21 -16.50
C THR A 992 41.31 48.52 -16.41
N GLY A 993 40.29 48.58 -15.55
CA GLY A 993 39.64 49.84 -15.22
C GLY A 993 38.46 49.67 -14.27
N SER A 994 37.64 50.70 -14.18
CA SER A 994 36.31 50.65 -13.56
C SER A 994 35.37 51.65 -14.21
N THR A 995 34.08 51.35 -14.22
CA THR A 995 33.01 52.25 -14.69
C THR A 995 31.90 52.32 -13.65
N VAL A 996 31.11 53.39 -13.64
CA VAL A 996 30.02 53.59 -12.69
C VAL A 996 28.69 53.56 -13.45
N ASN A 997 27.70 52.84 -12.92
CA ASN A 997 26.35 52.90 -13.45
C ASN A 997 25.76 54.29 -13.19
N PRO A 998 25.37 55.06 -14.22
CA PRO A 998 24.95 56.44 -14.05
C PRO A 998 23.57 56.59 -13.40
N GLN A 999 22.73 55.54 -13.37
CA GLN A 999 21.42 55.58 -12.69
C GLN A 999 21.50 55.14 -11.22
N THR A 1000 22.38 54.19 -10.87
CA THR A 1000 22.45 53.64 -9.51
C THR A 1000 23.69 54.04 -8.73
N GLY A 1001 24.66 54.71 -9.36
CA GLY A 1001 25.93 55.11 -8.74
C GLY A 1001 26.89 53.96 -8.44
N THR A 1002 26.54 52.72 -8.78
CA THR A 1002 27.33 51.53 -8.44
C THR A 1002 28.58 51.44 -9.31
N GLN A 1003 29.76 51.38 -8.70
CA GLN A 1003 31.05 51.28 -9.40
C GLN A 1003 31.43 49.81 -9.64
N TYR A 1004 31.71 49.49 -10.90
CA TYR A 1004 32.08 48.15 -11.36
C TYR A 1004 33.53 48.13 -11.87
N SER A 1005 34.27 47.11 -11.44
CA SER A 1005 35.63 46.83 -11.90
C SER A 1005 35.61 46.16 -13.28
N ILE A 1006 36.41 46.66 -14.21
CA ILE A 1006 36.63 46.05 -15.53
C ILE A 1006 37.92 45.23 -15.47
N HIS A 1007 37.85 43.97 -15.87
CA HIS A 1007 38.98 43.07 -15.94
C HIS A 1007 39.24 42.62 -17.38
N GLN A 1008 40.50 42.65 -17.80
CA GLN A 1008 40.99 42.04 -19.03
C GLN A 1008 41.53 40.64 -18.73
N TRP A 1009 41.19 39.71 -19.62
CA TRP A 1009 41.53 38.30 -19.50
C TRP A 1009 42.47 37.93 -20.64
N THR A 1010 43.60 37.32 -20.33
CA THR A 1010 44.59 36.90 -21.33
C THR A 1010 44.83 35.40 -21.22
N PHE A 1011 44.68 34.69 -22.34
CA PHE A 1011 44.96 33.25 -22.43
C PHE A 1011 46.37 33.05 -22.97
N ARG A 1012 47.24 32.39 -22.21
CA ARG A 1012 48.54 31.91 -22.71
C ARG A 1012 48.50 30.39 -22.80
N ARG A 1013 48.91 29.86 -23.96
CA ARG A 1013 49.19 28.43 -24.12
C ARG A 1013 50.49 28.13 -23.37
N THR A 1014 50.42 27.34 -22.31
CA THR A 1014 51.62 26.78 -21.68
C THR A 1014 52.19 25.71 -22.61
N ARG A 1015 53.51 25.72 -22.81
CA ARG A 1015 54.19 24.82 -23.73
C ARG A 1015 54.14 23.38 -23.25
#